data_AF-A9DKU2-F1
#
_entry.id   AF-A9DKU2-F1
#
_cell.length_a   1.000
_cell.length_b   1.000
_cell.length_c   1.000
_cell.angle_alpha   90.00
_cell.angle_beta   90.00
_cell.angle_gamma   90.00
#
_symmetry.space_group_name_H-M   'P 1'
#
loop_
_entity.id
_entity.type
_entity.pdbx_description
1 polymer ?
#
loop_
_entity_poly.entity_id
_entity_poly.type
_entity_poly.pdbx_seq_one_letter_code
_entity_poly.pdbx_strand_id
1 'polypeptide(L)'
;MIKSLRFVGIIVFLLCINACATFKAQYAEKMSMNPYPEDKEVKHSFYLIGDAGNSPLGGKAVALQMMEKELQKASKNSTAIFLGDNIYPAGLPKKSNKRREFAAHQLDAQTSIVKDFNGQTIFIPGNHDWYSNGLEGLKRQEKYIEDILGKNTFLPENGCPIEKIHVSDDIELILIDTQWYITNWDRHPTMNDDCQIKTRTKFLEEYSSLIKKARGKTTIVALHHPMYTYGPHNAQYTFKTHLSPVPILGTIKNLVRSTSGTANVDQSHKRYNELRKRIITLSQENDKVIFVSGHEHSLQYIEEDNLRQIVSGSGAKMSGTRNVGGGKFTYGTYGYARLDVFEDGSSHVRFYSAIENKVVFETQVIRPPAPEVEMVYPETFPNEVTASVYTPEETNKSGFYKFLWGERYRKQYSTEVKAPTVDLDTLFGGLKPVRKGGGNQSKSLRLEDKDGAQYVMRALRKQALRYLQAVLFKDQYIKGQFDNTVTEDLLLDVFSGAHPYAPFAVGTLADAVGVYHTNPVLYFVPKQKALGKYNDDFGGELYMIEEHTSEGHDDKKSFGYQNDLESTDDMLKKLNKDEDVILDEASYIRARLFDMLIGDWDRHQDQWRWIEFRENGQRVFRPLPRDRDQAFSKMSDGFLLSTAVKIIPTARLLREYSGDLEDVKGMNVEPYPLDMSLIVQSGKEVWDAQVKAIQDGLTDEVIDKAFLSFPEAVRDEQMELIKKNLRSRRENLQAISDRYYKLMNKLAVVKGTNKDDWFDIERMPNGKTKVTAYRIKGGEKKDIFHERTYNKTETKEIWIYALDDDDVFHVYGNGNNLIKVRLIGGQNNDTYDIKNGKKLTYYDYKSKKSTFLTNKGHRILTDNYETNVYNYKKLKNGATQILPTLGFNPDDGFKVGFSTTMTDYGFERNPFTSRHTLRGAYYFATSGFDVGYTGEFSNIIGRWNLMLDVHFNSPNYAVNFFGFGNNTPNAEADENDGLDVDLDYNRVKIRTIRFTPSLIWRGQLGGSFRAGLSYESNEIERTNGRFLEQNFPANSSVFDKQDFFGVNAKYHFQNVDNAAFPTMGMEVSLETGYKNNVSTSKGFAYVIPEFSIDHRLIASGQLVLATKLRGHVNFGDEFEFYQGANLGANTGLRGYRNERFTGKRAFVQTTDIRLNLRKIKTRLIPLDIGLFGGFDYGRVWIDGDPSKKWNTSLGGGIWLSGANMLTAHLSLFTADDGARFAFGVGFGF
;
A
#
# COMPACT_ATOMS: atom_id res chain seq x y z
N MET A 1 -18.02 -39.20 -33.40
CA MET A 1 -17.65 -38.36 -32.24
C MET A 1 -16.19 -38.56 -31.78
N ILE A 2 -15.72 -39.79 -31.51
CA ILE A 2 -14.35 -40.07 -31.00
C ILE A 2 -13.21 -39.64 -31.96
N LYS A 3 -13.35 -39.81 -33.29
CA LYS A 3 -12.35 -39.34 -34.27
C LYS A 3 -12.23 -37.81 -34.32
N SER A 4 -13.35 -37.09 -34.14
CA SER A 4 -13.36 -35.62 -34.09
C SER A 4 -12.73 -35.10 -32.80
N LEU A 5 -12.98 -35.75 -31.65
CA LEU A 5 -12.29 -35.43 -30.38
C LEU A 5 -10.77 -35.66 -30.45
N ARG A 6 -10.31 -36.71 -31.14
CA ARG A 6 -8.86 -36.93 -31.35
C ARG A 6 -8.23 -35.86 -32.21
N PHE A 7 -8.92 -35.42 -33.27
CA PHE A 7 -8.42 -34.37 -34.16
C PHE A 7 -8.39 -33.00 -33.45
N VAL A 8 -9.45 -32.67 -32.69
CA VAL A 8 -9.48 -31.48 -31.81
C VAL A 8 -8.40 -31.59 -30.73
N GLY A 9 -8.20 -32.76 -30.12
CA GLY A 9 -7.14 -32.99 -29.14
C GLY A 9 -5.74 -32.80 -29.71
N ILE A 10 -5.48 -33.25 -30.94
CA ILE A 10 -4.20 -33.05 -31.65
C ILE A 10 -4.00 -31.57 -32.00
N ILE A 11 -5.04 -30.87 -32.48
CA ILE A 11 -4.97 -29.43 -32.77
C ILE A 11 -4.72 -28.63 -31.49
N VAL A 12 -5.45 -28.91 -30.40
CA VAL A 12 -5.23 -28.29 -29.09
C VAL A 12 -3.82 -28.57 -28.60
N PHE A 13 -3.33 -29.81 -28.73
CA PHE A 13 -1.96 -30.18 -28.35
C PHE A 13 -0.90 -29.42 -29.18
N LEU A 14 -1.08 -29.31 -30.50
CA LEU A 14 -0.20 -28.54 -31.39
C LEU A 14 -0.23 -27.03 -31.10
N LEU A 15 -1.40 -26.48 -30.76
CA LEU A 15 -1.57 -25.10 -30.32
C LEU A 15 -0.88 -24.85 -28.96
N CYS A 16 -0.89 -25.83 -28.05
CA CYS A 16 -0.18 -25.74 -26.77
C CYS A 16 1.36 -25.74 -26.93
N ILE A 17 1.92 -26.40 -27.96
CA ILE A 17 3.37 -26.42 -28.21
C ILE A 17 3.89 -25.05 -28.69
N ASN A 18 3.12 -24.33 -29.52
CA ASN A 18 3.48 -22.98 -29.98
C ASN A 18 3.36 -21.90 -28.89
N ALA A 19 2.86 -22.24 -27.70
CA ALA A 19 2.69 -21.31 -26.58
C ALA A 19 3.86 -21.31 -25.56
N CYS A 20 4.90 -22.11 -25.77
CA CYS A 20 6.03 -22.19 -24.83
C CYS A 20 7.10 -21.12 -25.06
N ALA A 21 7.86 -20.78 -24.01
CA ALA A 21 9.04 -19.93 -24.13
C ALA A 21 10.16 -20.62 -24.94
N THR A 22 10.96 -19.84 -25.67
CA THR A 22 12.03 -20.34 -26.53
C THR A 22 13.31 -19.54 -26.36
N PHE A 23 14.45 -20.08 -26.82
CA PHE A 23 15.72 -19.35 -26.85
C PHE A 23 15.90 -18.52 -28.12
N LYS A 24 15.00 -18.61 -29.10
CA LYS A 24 15.13 -17.87 -30.36
C LYS A 24 14.63 -16.43 -30.20
N ALA A 25 15.22 -15.52 -30.98
CA ALA A 25 14.73 -14.15 -31.10
C ALA A 25 13.26 -14.14 -31.56
N GLN A 26 12.46 -13.29 -30.91
CA GLN A 26 11.05 -13.09 -31.21
C GLN A 26 10.79 -11.58 -31.29
N TYR A 27 10.00 -11.18 -32.29
CA TYR A 27 9.67 -9.79 -32.59
C TYR A 27 8.15 -9.63 -32.65
N ALA A 28 7.63 -8.48 -32.23
CA ALA A 28 6.19 -8.19 -32.36
C ALA A 28 5.80 -8.00 -33.83
N GLU A 29 4.61 -8.46 -34.22
CA GLU A 29 4.08 -8.27 -35.57
C GLU A 29 3.88 -6.78 -35.88
N LYS A 30 4.24 -6.36 -37.10
CA LYS A 30 4.12 -4.98 -37.62
C LYS A 30 5.05 -3.92 -36.99
N MET A 31 6.15 -4.33 -36.39
CA MET A 31 7.16 -3.37 -35.91
C MET A 31 8.05 -2.86 -37.05
N SER A 32 8.10 -1.54 -37.23
CA SER A 32 9.16 -0.88 -38.01
C SER A 32 10.45 -0.91 -37.18
N MET A 33 11.45 -1.68 -37.60
CA MET A 33 12.80 -1.50 -37.07
C MET A 33 13.28 -0.13 -37.57
N ASN A 34 13.33 0.85 -36.68
CA ASN A 34 13.86 2.16 -37.02
C ASN A 34 15.39 2.05 -36.97
N PRO A 35 16.09 2.18 -38.11
CA PRO A 35 17.54 2.09 -38.12
C PRO A 35 18.15 3.14 -37.19
N TYR A 36 19.34 2.85 -36.69
CA TYR A 36 20.11 3.82 -35.90
C TYR A 36 20.27 5.15 -36.67
N PRO A 37 19.97 6.31 -36.06
CA PRO A 37 20.10 7.59 -36.74
C PRO A 37 21.57 8.05 -36.71
N GLU A 38 22.30 7.79 -37.80
CA GLU A 38 23.72 8.16 -37.96
C GLU A 38 23.95 9.69 -38.02
N ASP A 39 22.89 10.45 -38.30
CA ASP A 39 22.92 11.91 -38.43
C ASP A 39 22.72 12.66 -37.11
N LYS A 40 22.35 11.96 -36.03
CA LYS A 40 22.09 12.58 -34.72
C LYS A 40 23.30 12.53 -33.80
N GLU A 41 23.57 13.66 -33.15
CA GLU A 41 24.62 13.76 -32.15
C GLU A 41 24.18 13.12 -30.82
N VAL A 42 25.02 12.22 -30.31
CA VAL A 42 24.78 11.50 -29.05
C VAL A 42 25.19 12.39 -27.88
N LYS A 43 24.21 12.74 -27.04
CA LYS A 43 24.43 13.47 -25.78
C LYS A 43 25.08 12.56 -24.73
N HIS A 44 24.54 11.35 -24.55
CA HIS A 44 25.07 10.37 -23.60
C HIS A 44 24.76 8.93 -24.00
N SER A 45 25.71 8.01 -23.80
CA SER A 45 25.54 6.57 -24.06
C SER A 45 25.49 5.75 -22.76
N PHE A 46 24.53 4.84 -22.62
CA PHE A 46 24.43 3.93 -21.49
C PHE A 46 24.67 2.49 -21.96
N TYR A 47 25.72 1.85 -21.45
CA TYR A 47 26.01 0.44 -21.70
C TYR A 47 25.47 -0.39 -20.53
N LEU A 48 24.59 -1.34 -20.82
CA LEU A 48 23.72 -2.00 -19.84
C LEU A 48 23.96 -3.50 -19.86
N ILE A 49 24.50 -4.06 -18.79
CA ILE A 49 24.73 -5.50 -18.65
C ILE A 49 24.35 -5.98 -17.24
N GLY A 50 23.52 -7.00 -17.12
CA GLY A 50 23.22 -7.68 -15.86
C GLY A 50 23.67 -9.14 -15.89
N ASP A 51 23.68 -9.78 -14.73
CA ASP A 51 24.00 -11.21 -14.61
C ASP A 51 25.38 -11.59 -15.17
N ALA A 52 26.36 -10.69 -15.04
CA ALA A 52 27.72 -10.89 -15.53
C ALA A 52 28.63 -11.66 -14.56
N GLY A 53 28.12 -11.99 -13.38
CA GLY A 53 28.86 -12.55 -12.27
C GLY A 53 29.16 -14.04 -12.34
N ASN A 54 29.28 -14.66 -13.52
CA ASN A 54 29.53 -16.10 -13.70
C ASN A 54 30.64 -16.39 -14.74
N SER A 55 31.73 -15.60 -14.69
CA SER A 55 32.90 -15.82 -15.55
C SER A 55 33.74 -17.02 -15.10
N PRO A 56 34.24 -17.88 -16.03
CA PRO A 56 35.08 -19.02 -15.68
C PRO A 56 36.44 -18.55 -15.12
N LEU A 57 37.05 -19.31 -14.21
CA LEU A 57 38.39 -19.01 -13.68
C LEU A 57 39.39 -18.82 -14.82
N GLY A 58 40.18 -17.75 -14.74
CA GLY A 58 41.18 -17.40 -15.77
C GLY A 58 40.62 -16.78 -17.06
N GLY A 59 39.31 -16.54 -17.16
CA GLY A 59 38.69 -15.91 -18.33
C GLY A 59 37.54 -14.96 -17.99
N LYS A 60 36.95 -14.35 -19.03
CA LYS A 60 35.77 -13.47 -18.95
C LYS A 60 34.60 -14.10 -19.71
N ALA A 61 33.37 -13.88 -19.24
CA ALA A 61 32.15 -14.25 -19.98
C ALA A 61 32.14 -13.63 -21.39
N VAL A 62 31.53 -14.31 -22.37
CA VAL A 62 31.60 -13.90 -23.78
C VAL A 62 30.96 -12.53 -24.05
N ALA A 63 29.91 -12.17 -23.30
CA ALA A 63 29.29 -10.85 -23.39
C ALA A 63 30.22 -9.73 -22.86
N LEU A 64 30.99 -9.99 -21.79
CA LEU A 64 31.98 -9.04 -21.27
C LEU A 64 33.09 -8.77 -22.29
N GLN A 65 33.56 -9.81 -22.98
CA GLN A 65 34.59 -9.67 -24.03
C GLN A 65 34.08 -8.83 -25.21
N MET A 66 32.81 -8.97 -25.58
CA MET A 66 32.19 -8.17 -26.64
C MET A 66 32.02 -6.71 -26.20
N MET A 67 31.50 -6.49 -25.00
CA MET A 67 31.28 -5.15 -24.44
C MET A 67 32.60 -4.39 -24.24
N GLU A 68 33.68 -5.05 -23.80
CA GLU A 68 35.02 -4.47 -23.64
C GLU A 68 35.50 -3.78 -24.93
N LYS A 69 35.28 -4.40 -26.10
CA LYS A 69 35.67 -3.83 -27.41
C LYS A 69 34.88 -2.57 -27.76
N GLU A 70 33.63 -2.46 -27.30
CA GLU A 70 32.81 -1.28 -27.54
C GLU A 70 33.09 -0.16 -26.52
N LEU A 71 33.38 -0.51 -25.27
CA LEU A 71 33.78 0.47 -24.24
C LEU A 71 35.10 1.17 -24.60
N GLN A 72 36.03 0.49 -25.27
CA GLN A 72 37.27 1.11 -25.79
C GLN A 72 37.02 2.21 -26.82
N LYS A 73 35.87 2.19 -27.50
CA LYS A 73 35.47 3.20 -28.50
C LYS A 73 34.54 4.27 -27.93
N ALA A 74 34.11 4.11 -26.68
CA ALA A 74 33.12 4.97 -26.06
C ALA A 74 33.72 6.32 -25.65
N SER A 75 32.95 7.39 -25.80
CA SER A 75 33.34 8.72 -25.35
C SER A 75 33.24 8.84 -23.83
N LYS A 76 33.81 9.92 -23.27
CA LYS A 76 33.65 10.26 -21.84
C LYS A 76 32.20 10.51 -21.41
N ASN A 77 31.31 10.88 -22.35
CA ASN A 77 29.88 11.06 -22.12
C ASN A 77 29.17 9.69 -22.24
N SER A 78 29.65 8.73 -21.47
CA SER A 78 29.12 7.37 -21.45
C SER A 78 29.09 6.85 -20.02
N THR A 79 28.12 5.98 -19.73
CA THR A 79 28.03 5.26 -18.45
C THR A 79 27.89 3.77 -18.69
N ALA A 80 28.73 2.96 -18.05
CA ALA A 80 28.60 1.51 -18.00
C ALA A 80 27.90 1.10 -16.70
N ILE A 81 26.75 0.42 -16.80
CA ILE A 81 25.94 0.01 -15.66
C ILE A 81 25.88 -1.52 -15.60
N PHE A 82 26.42 -2.07 -14.52
CA PHE A 82 26.29 -3.47 -14.13
C PHE A 82 25.04 -3.65 -13.29
N LEU A 83 23.99 -4.24 -13.87
CA LEU A 83 22.62 -4.28 -13.37
C LEU A 83 22.35 -5.39 -12.33
N GLY A 84 23.35 -5.74 -11.53
CA GLY A 84 23.27 -6.71 -10.45
C GLY A 84 23.53 -8.16 -10.85
N ASP A 85 23.57 -9.01 -9.82
CA ASP A 85 24.06 -10.40 -9.88
C ASP A 85 25.50 -10.45 -10.39
N ASN A 86 26.33 -9.63 -9.74
CA ASN A 86 27.74 -9.46 -10.08
C ASN A 86 28.59 -10.66 -9.60
N ILE A 87 28.05 -11.56 -8.78
CA ILE A 87 28.75 -12.75 -8.26
C ILE A 87 27.80 -13.95 -8.12
N TYR A 88 28.25 -15.13 -8.60
CA TYR A 88 27.58 -16.41 -8.35
C TYR A 88 28.39 -17.38 -7.46
N PRO A 89 27.70 -18.30 -6.73
CA PRO A 89 26.25 -18.33 -6.50
C PRO A 89 25.78 -17.40 -5.36
N ALA A 90 26.72 -16.76 -4.66
CA ALA A 90 26.44 -15.85 -3.57
C ALA A 90 27.52 -14.77 -3.53
N GLY A 91 27.15 -13.57 -3.10
CA GLY A 91 28.01 -12.39 -3.04
C GLY A 91 29.31 -12.56 -2.26
N LEU A 92 30.10 -11.50 -2.19
CA LEU A 92 31.49 -11.59 -1.80
C LEU A 92 31.70 -12.08 -0.33
N PRO A 93 32.22 -13.30 -0.10
CA PRO A 93 32.35 -13.84 1.25
C PRO A 93 33.56 -13.28 2.00
N LYS A 94 33.66 -13.61 3.29
CA LYS A 94 34.85 -13.32 4.13
C LYS A 94 36.10 -13.99 3.55
N LYS A 95 37.28 -13.41 3.82
CA LYS A 95 38.57 -13.87 3.27
C LYS A 95 38.89 -15.35 3.54
N SER A 96 38.41 -15.91 4.66
CA SER A 96 38.63 -17.31 5.04
C SER A 96 37.74 -18.32 4.29
N ASN A 97 36.76 -17.88 3.50
CA ASN A 97 35.84 -18.76 2.81
C ASN A 97 36.46 -19.35 1.54
N LYS A 98 36.31 -20.66 1.30
CA LYS A 98 36.83 -21.36 0.12
C LYS A 98 36.35 -20.78 -1.22
N ARG A 99 35.20 -20.11 -1.27
CA ARG A 99 34.66 -19.47 -2.48
C ARG A 99 35.18 -18.06 -2.71
N ARG A 100 36.00 -17.50 -1.81
CA ARG A 100 36.48 -16.11 -1.89
C ARG A 100 37.22 -15.84 -3.20
N GLU A 101 38.11 -16.73 -3.61
CA GLU A 101 38.92 -16.58 -4.81
C GLU A 101 38.04 -16.50 -6.06
N PHE A 102 37.11 -17.45 -6.22
CA PHE A 102 36.17 -17.45 -7.35
C PHE A 102 35.24 -16.22 -7.34
N ALA A 103 34.75 -15.82 -6.17
CA ALA A 103 33.91 -14.61 -6.04
C ALA A 103 34.67 -13.33 -6.43
N ALA A 104 35.95 -13.22 -6.03
CA ALA A 104 36.82 -12.11 -6.41
C ALA A 104 37.11 -12.12 -7.91
N HIS A 105 37.46 -13.27 -8.50
CA HIS A 105 37.70 -13.42 -9.93
C HIS A 105 36.52 -12.95 -10.78
N GLN A 106 35.29 -13.23 -10.36
CA GLN A 106 34.08 -12.78 -11.07
C GLN A 106 33.95 -11.25 -11.07
N LEU A 107 34.34 -10.57 -9.99
CA LEU A 107 34.42 -9.12 -9.94
C LEU A 107 35.59 -8.59 -10.77
N ASP A 108 36.77 -9.20 -10.67
CA ASP A 108 37.96 -8.82 -11.45
C ASP A 108 37.71 -8.90 -12.96
N ALA A 109 36.99 -9.92 -13.42
CA ALA A 109 36.57 -10.05 -14.80
C ALA A 109 35.71 -8.87 -15.28
N GLN A 110 34.82 -8.35 -14.42
CA GLN A 110 33.95 -7.21 -14.72
C GLN A 110 34.68 -5.88 -14.60
N THR A 111 35.44 -5.65 -13.52
CA THR A 111 36.18 -4.39 -13.32
C THR A 111 37.31 -4.24 -14.34
N SER A 112 37.89 -5.32 -14.85
CA SER A 112 38.93 -5.26 -15.88
C SER A 112 38.47 -4.67 -17.21
N ILE A 113 37.19 -4.81 -17.60
CA ILE A 113 36.69 -4.29 -18.89
C ILE A 113 36.36 -2.79 -18.86
N VAL A 114 36.36 -2.18 -17.67
CA VAL A 114 36.03 -0.77 -17.42
C VAL A 114 37.18 0.02 -16.80
N LYS A 115 38.31 -0.63 -16.50
CA LYS A 115 39.46 0.01 -15.86
C LYS A 115 40.01 1.18 -16.67
N ASP A 116 40.06 1.04 -17.99
CA ASP A 116 40.52 2.06 -18.94
C ASP A 116 39.36 2.71 -19.71
N PHE A 117 38.12 2.54 -19.23
CA PHE A 117 36.94 3.17 -19.82
C PHE A 117 36.88 4.65 -19.41
N ASN A 118 36.80 5.55 -20.40
CA ASN A 118 36.82 7.00 -20.19
C ASN A 118 35.53 7.57 -19.57
N GLY A 119 34.45 6.77 -19.52
CA GLY A 119 33.16 7.17 -18.96
C GLY A 119 33.00 6.75 -17.49
N GLN A 120 31.78 6.88 -16.98
CA GLN A 120 31.46 6.52 -15.60
C GLN A 120 31.06 5.04 -15.47
N THR A 121 31.57 4.34 -14.47
CA THR A 121 31.14 2.97 -14.17
C THR A 121 30.27 2.93 -12.91
N ILE A 122 29.18 2.17 -12.98
CA ILE A 122 28.25 1.96 -11.87
C ILE A 122 27.91 0.47 -11.78
N PHE A 123 28.01 -0.08 -10.58
CA PHE A 123 27.49 -1.39 -10.20
C PHE A 123 26.30 -1.18 -9.27
N ILE A 124 25.20 -1.90 -9.52
CA ILE A 124 24.09 -2.01 -8.57
C ILE A 124 24.02 -3.45 -8.03
N PRO A 125 23.50 -3.67 -6.82
CA PRO A 125 23.33 -5.02 -6.26
C PRO A 125 22.17 -5.78 -6.91
N GLY A 126 22.36 -7.08 -7.13
CA GLY A 126 21.30 -8.06 -7.40
C GLY A 126 21.03 -8.98 -6.21
N ASN A 127 20.07 -9.90 -6.34
CA ASN A 127 19.72 -10.79 -5.23
C ASN A 127 20.86 -11.73 -4.85
N HIS A 128 21.70 -12.17 -5.80
CA HIS A 128 22.83 -13.04 -5.50
C HIS A 128 23.92 -12.32 -4.70
N ASP A 129 24.10 -11.01 -4.91
CA ASP A 129 25.05 -10.19 -4.16
C ASP A 129 24.67 -10.12 -2.66
N TRP A 130 23.37 -10.13 -2.36
CA TRP A 130 22.83 -10.17 -0.98
C TRP A 130 23.04 -11.51 -0.26
N TYR A 131 23.31 -12.61 -0.96
CA TYR A 131 23.37 -13.95 -0.35
C TYR A 131 24.60 -14.21 0.54
N SER A 132 25.47 -13.22 0.72
CA SER A 132 26.69 -13.29 1.54
C SER A 132 26.58 -12.55 2.86
N ASN A 133 25.58 -12.91 3.67
CA ASN A 133 25.22 -12.25 4.93
C ASN A 133 24.59 -10.85 4.76
N GLY A 134 23.80 -10.63 3.71
CA GLY A 134 23.06 -9.39 3.48
C GLY A 134 23.98 -8.17 3.33
N LEU A 135 23.66 -7.08 4.06
CA LEU A 135 24.37 -5.81 3.97
C LEU A 135 25.87 -5.90 4.28
N GLU A 136 26.29 -6.76 5.21
CA GLU A 136 27.73 -6.96 5.46
C GLU A 136 28.46 -7.51 4.23
N GLY A 137 27.79 -8.37 3.44
CA GLY A 137 28.30 -8.90 2.18
C GLY A 137 28.40 -7.83 1.11
N LEU A 138 27.36 -7.02 0.99
CA LEU A 138 27.34 -5.90 0.07
C LEU A 138 28.43 -4.88 0.40
N LYS A 139 28.58 -4.44 1.65
CA LYS A 139 29.65 -3.52 2.05
C LYS A 139 31.05 -4.05 1.72
N ARG A 140 31.26 -5.37 1.82
CA ARG A 140 32.54 -5.99 1.39
C ARG A 140 32.73 -5.92 -0.12
N GLN A 141 31.65 -6.10 -0.89
CA GLN A 141 31.66 -6.07 -2.34
C GLN A 141 31.82 -4.65 -2.89
N GLU A 142 31.07 -3.70 -2.33
CA GLU A 142 31.21 -2.25 -2.51
C GLU A 142 32.67 -1.85 -2.34
N LYS A 143 33.24 -2.08 -1.14
CA LYS A 143 34.65 -1.79 -0.87
C LYS A 143 35.61 -2.42 -1.88
N TYR A 144 35.38 -3.68 -2.27
CA TYR A 144 36.26 -4.37 -3.21
C TYR A 144 36.24 -3.73 -4.61
N ILE A 145 35.07 -3.31 -5.08
CA ILE A 145 34.92 -2.64 -6.38
C ILE A 145 35.51 -1.23 -6.32
N GLU A 146 35.25 -0.50 -5.24
CA GLU A 146 35.77 0.86 -5.06
C GLU A 146 37.30 0.91 -4.90
N ASP A 147 37.89 -0.10 -4.26
CA ASP A 147 39.35 -0.23 -4.15
C ASP A 147 40.00 -0.37 -5.56
N ILE A 148 39.26 -0.85 -6.57
CA ILE A 148 39.74 -1.04 -7.95
C ILE A 148 39.40 0.14 -8.86
N LEU A 149 38.17 0.65 -8.79
CA LEU A 149 37.62 1.63 -9.74
C LEU A 149 37.44 3.04 -9.16
N GLY A 150 37.63 3.21 -7.85
CA GLY A 150 37.36 4.45 -7.11
C GLY A 150 35.97 4.49 -6.48
N LYS A 151 35.76 5.48 -5.60
CA LYS A 151 34.50 5.68 -4.86
C LYS A 151 33.32 6.00 -5.78
N ASN A 152 32.10 5.79 -5.28
CA ASN A 152 30.84 6.02 -6.01
C ASN A 152 30.67 5.12 -7.26
N THR A 153 31.29 3.93 -7.25
CA THR A 153 31.19 2.96 -8.35
C THR A 153 30.29 1.78 -8.01
N PHE A 154 29.95 1.55 -6.74
CA PHE A 154 28.93 0.59 -6.31
C PHE A 154 27.83 1.32 -5.55
N LEU A 155 26.63 1.36 -6.12
CA LEU A 155 25.54 2.23 -5.67
C LEU A 155 24.21 1.47 -5.58
N PRO A 156 23.30 1.85 -4.67
CA PRO A 156 23.47 2.90 -3.65
C PRO A 156 24.43 2.49 -2.51
N GLU A 157 25.09 3.47 -1.89
CA GLU A 157 26.03 3.25 -0.77
C GLU A 157 25.30 3.06 0.58
N ASN A 158 26.05 2.60 1.59
CA ASN A 158 25.63 2.55 3.00
C ASN A 158 24.38 1.71 3.29
N GLY A 159 23.98 0.84 2.36
CA GLY A 159 22.76 0.04 2.48
C GLY A 159 21.46 0.82 2.28
N CYS A 160 21.54 2.05 1.77
CA CYS A 160 20.36 2.79 1.36
C CYS A 160 19.71 2.16 0.11
N PRO A 161 18.39 2.27 -0.06
CA PRO A 161 17.70 1.60 -1.17
C PRO A 161 17.71 2.36 -2.50
N ILE A 162 18.07 3.64 -2.50
CA ILE A 162 17.91 4.53 -3.65
C ILE A 162 19.01 5.59 -3.69
N GLU A 163 19.49 5.91 -4.89
CA GLU A 163 20.44 6.99 -5.16
C GLU A 163 20.06 7.71 -6.45
N LYS A 164 20.35 9.02 -6.56
CA LYS A 164 20.07 9.82 -7.75
C LYS A 164 21.34 10.46 -8.29
N ILE A 165 21.69 10.15 -9.53
CA ILE A 165 22.80 10.75 -10.26
C ILE A 165 22.25 11.71 -11.30
N HIS A 166 22.70 12.95 -11.24
CA HIS A 166 22.45 13.94 -12.28
C HIS A 166 23.48 13.72 -13.42
N VAL A 167 23.01 13.37 -14.61
CA VAL A 167 23.90 13.09 -15.76
C VAL A 167 24.08 14.34 -16.62
N SER A 168 22.98 15.06 -16.89
CA SER A 168 22.97 16.38 -17.53
C SER A 168 21.64 17.09 -17.24
N ASP A 169 21.48 18.33 -17.70
CA ASP A 169 20.24 19.10 -17.53
C ASP A 169 19.00 18.36 -18.07
N ASP A 170 19.17 17.49 -19.07
CA ASP A 170 18.10 16.72 -19.71
C ASP A 170 18.01 15.25 -19.27
N ILE A 171 18.97 14.76 -18.47
CA ILE A 171 19.09 13.33 -18.12
C ILE A 171 19.31 13.13 -16.62
N GLU A 172 18.43 12.34 -15.99
CA GLU A 172 18.58 11.89 -14.61
C GLU A 172 18.67 10.36 -14.56
N LEU A 173 19.53 9.84 -13.69
CA LEU A 173 19.67 8.42 -13.43
C LEU A 173 19.29 8.12 -11.97
N ILE A 174 18.31 7.25 -11.77
CA ILE A 174 17.85 6.79 -10.46
C ILE A 174 18.24 5.32 -10.30
N LEU A 175 19.00 5.01 -9.26
CA LEU A 175 19.48 3.66 -8.96
C LEU A 175 18.67 3.08 -7.81
N ILE A 176 18.22 1.82 -7.91
CA ILE A 176 17.39 1.18 -6.88
C ILE A 176 17.94 -0.21 -6.52
N ASP A 177 18.24 -0.41 -5.23
CA ASP A 177 18.40 -1.75 -4.66
C ASP A 177 17.01 -2.37 -4.42
N THR A 178 16.51 -3.06 -5.43
CA THR A 178 15.22 -3.77 -5.35
C THR A 178 15.19 -4.89 -4.30
N GLN A 179 16.34 -5.50 -4.00
CA GLN A 179 16.42 -6.61 -3.05
C GLN A 179 16.28 -6.12 -1.61
N TRP A 180 16.70 -4.89 -1.31
CA TRP A 180 16.40 -4.21 -0.04
C TRP A 180 14.90 -4.22 0.28
N TYR A 181 14.05 -3.94 -0.70
CA TYR A 181 12.60 -3.90 -0.51
C TYR A 181 12.00 -5.31 -0.31
N ILE A 182 12.51 -6.30 -1.06
CA ILE A 182 11.98 -7.66 -1.11
C ILE A 182 12.37 -8.47 0.14
N THR A 183 13.61 -8.33 0.63
CA THR A 183 14.15 -9.18 1.69
C THR A 183 13.44 -9.01 3.04
N ASN A 184 13.52 -10.04 3.90
CA ASN A 184 12.95 -10.02 5.24
C ASN A 184 13.84 -9.27 6.23
N TRP A 185 13.44 -8.06 6.60
CA TRP A 185 14.18 -7.18 7.52
C TRP A 185 14.31 -7.76 8.93
N ASP A 186 13.39 -8.65 9.36
CA ASP A 186 13.53 -9.37 10.64
C ASP A 186 14.79 -10.27 10.68
N ARG A 187 15.43 -10.54 9.53
CA ARG A 187 16.69 -11.30 9.42
C ARG A 187 17.91 -10.41 9.21
N HIS A 188 17.70 -9.10 9.07
CA HIS A 188 18.73 -8.09 8.81
C HIS A 188 18.50 -6.88 9.73
N PRO A 189 18.63 -7.03 11.06
CA PRO A 189 18.30 -5.97 12.01
C PRO A 189 19.10 -4.67 11.79
N THR A 190 20.28 -4.74 11.16
CA THR A 190 21.19 -3.62 10.90
C THR A 190 21.09 -3.00 9.51
N MET A 191 20.11 -3.42 8.69
CA MET A 191 20.09 -3.08 7.27
C MET A 191 19.98 -1.57 6.97
N ASN A 192 19.42 -0.79 7.91
CA ASN A 192 19.15 0.64 7.72
C ASN A 192 19.81 1.50 8.79
N ASP A 193 20.86 1.00 9.45
CA ASP A 193 21.53 1.71 10.54
C ASP A 193 22.13 3.02 9.99
N ASP A 194 22.81 2.95 8.84
CA ASP A 194 23.43 4.11 8.18
C ASP A 194 22.51 4.81 7.16
N CYS A 195 21.21 4.47 7.13
CA CYS A 195 20.27 5.04 6.15
C CYS A 195 19.15 5.86 6.79
N GLN A 196 18.82 6.99 6.16
CA GLN A 196 17.67 7.81 6.57
C GLN A 196 16.33 7.16 6.22
N ILE A 197 16.31 6.32 5.18
CA ILE A 197 15.12 5.60 4.73
C ILE A 197 14.98 4.31 5.53
N LYS A 198 14.26 4.39 6.66
CA LYS A 198 14.06 3.25 7.56
C LYS A 198 12.76 2.47 7.31
N THR A 199 11.94 2.88 6.33
CA THR A 199 10.65 2.23 6.00
C THR A 199 10.42 2.12 4.49
N ARG A 200 9.68 1.09 4.07
CA ARG A 200 9.28 0.90 2.65
C ARG A 200 8.42 2.05 2.13
N THR A 201 7.59 2.63 3.00
CA THR A 201 6.77 3.80 2.66
C THR A 201 7.65 5.01 2.35
N LYS A 202 8.66 5.28 3.17
CA LYS A 202 9.59 6.40 2.94
C LYS A 202 10.37 6.23 1.63
N PHE A 203 10.78 5.00 1.30
CA PHE A 203 11.40 4.69 0.00
C PHE A 203 10.48 5.08 -1.18
N LEU A 204 9.20 4.71 -1.12
CA LEU A 204 8.24 5.04 -2.18
C LEU A 204 7.94 6.55 -2.26
N GLU A 205 7.92 7.25 -1.11
CA GLU A 205 7.79 8.71 -1.05
C GLU A 205 9.00 9.39 -1.72
N GLU A 206 10.22 8.94 -1.41
CA GLU A 206 11.45 9.47 -2.03
C GLU A 206 11.49 9.20 -3.53
N TYR A 207 11.19 7.97 -3.96
CA TYR A 207 11.09 7.64 -5.38
C TYR A 207 10.09 8.55 -6.11
N SER A 208 8.89 8.75 -5.55
CA SER A 208 7.90 9.66 -6.12
C SER A 208 8.41 11.09 -6.24
N SER A 209 9.12 11.57 -5.22
CA SER A 209 9.75 12.90 -5.20
C SER A 209 10.77 13.05 -6.34
N LEU A 210 11.64 12.07 -6.52
CA LEU A 210 12.66 12.06 -7.58
C LEU A 210 12.03 12.06 -8.98
N ILE A 211 11.03 11.21 -9.24
CA ILE A 211 10.32 11.19 -10.52
C ILE A 211 9.63 12.53 -10.80
N LYS A 212 8.95 13.13 -9.81
CA LYS A 212 8.30 14.43 -9.96
C LYS A 212 9.31 15.55 -10.27
N LYS A 213 10.48 15.52 -9.64
CA LYS A 213 11.57 16.48 -9.89
C LYS A 213 12.19 16.32 -11.29
N ALA A 214 12.15 15.12 -11.86
CA ALA A 214 12.73 14.79 -13.17
C ALA A 214 11.77 14.96 -14.36
N ARG A 215 10.54 15.47 -14.16
CA ARG A 215 9.54 15.67 -15.23
C ARG A 215 10.10 16.42 -16.43
N GLY A 216 9.87 15.87 -17.62
CA GLY A 216 10.32 16.45 -18.89
C GLY A 216 11.75 16.08 -19.28
N LYS A 217 12.54 15.55 -18.33
CA LYS A 217 13.87 14.98 -18.56
C LYS A 217 13.78 13.49 -18.88
N THR A 218 14.71 12.98 -19.67
CA THR A 218 14.90 11.54 -19.84
C THR A 218 15.37 10.95 -18.52
N THR A 219 14.56 10.09 -17.92
CA THR A 219 14.85 9.52 -16.60
C THR A 219 15.10 8.03 -16.73
N ILE A 220 16.33 7.62 -16.48
CA ILE A 220 16.69 6.20 -16.49
C ILE A 220 16.57 5.69 -15.06
N VAL A 221 15.80 4.64 -14.87
CA VAL A 221 15.64 3.98 -13.57
C VAL A 221 16.32 2.62 -13.66
N ALA A 222 17.51 2.50 -13.08
CA ALA A 222 18.30 1.28 -13.08
C ALA A 222 18.02 0.46 -11.81
N LEU A 223 17.63 -0.79 -12.02
CA LEU A 223 17.17 -1.68 -10.96
C LEU A 223 17.45 -3.13 -11.35
N HIS A 224 17.71 -4.02 -10.39
CA HIS A 224 18.02 -5.40 -10.74
C HIS A 224 16.77 -6.18 -11.21
N HIS A 225 15.71 -6.18 -10.40
CA HIS A 225 14.49 -6.95 -10.64
C HIS A 225 13.48 -6.23 -11.57
N PRO A 226 13.23 -6.67 -12.82
CA PRO A 226 12.46 -5.93 -13.83
C PRO A 226 11.04 -5.55 -13.40
N MET A 227 10.57 -4.38 -13.84
CA MET A 227 9.16 -4.00 -13.69
C MET A 227 8.28 -4.76 -14.69
N TYR A 228 8.81 -5.09 -15.86
CA TYR A 228 8.16 -5.95 -16.84
C TYR A 228 9.16 -6.99 -17.36
N THR A 229 8.75 -8.25 -17.45
CA THR A 229 9.57 -9.31 -18.05
C THR A 229 8.68 -10.42 -18.58
N TYR A 230 9.17 -11.12 -19.62
CA TYR A 230 8.51 -12.29 -20.19
C TYR A 230 9.44 -13.52 -20.22
N GLY A 231 10.23 -13.71 -19.18
CA GLY A 231 10.98 -14.93 -18.92
C GLY A 231 10.45 -15.76 -17.74
N PRO A 232 11.21 -16.75 -17.26
CA PRO A 232 10.78 -17.67 -16.21
C PRO A 232 10.38 -17.00 -14.89
N HIS A 233 10.95 -15.83 -14.56
CA HIS A 233 10.60 -15.08 -13.35
C HIS A 233 9.21 -14.42 -13.42
N ASN A 234 8.58 -14.41 -14.59
CA ASN A 234 7.16 -14.08 -14.82
C ASN A 234 6.40 -15.24 -15.49
N ALA A 235 6.65 -16.47 -15.02
CA ALA A 235 5.92 -17.67 -15.39
C ALA A 235 6.01 -18.09 -16.87
N GLN A 236 6.98 -17.60 -17.65
CA GLN A 236 7.20 -18.04 -19.03
C GLN A 236 8.19 -19.19 -19.08
N TYR A 237 7.67 -20.41 -19.26
CA TYR A 237 8.49 -21.62 -19.23
C TYR A 237 8.64 -22.25 -20.61
N THR A 238 9.79 -22.90 -20.83
CA THR A 238 10.05 -23.68 -22.04
C THR A 238 9.29 -25.01 -22.02
N PHE A 239 9.15 -25.64 -23.20
CA PHE A 239 8.59 -26.99 -23.27
C PHE A 239 9.39 -27.99 -22.41
N LYS A 240 10.73 -27.92 -22.44
CA LYS A 240 11.62 -28.78 -21.63
C LYS A 240 11.34 -28.66 -20.13
N THR A 241 11.05 -27.47 -19.65
CA THR A 241 10.70 -27.25 -18.23
C THR A 241 9.34 -27.84 -17.84
N HIS A 242 8.40 -27.97 -18.78
CA HIS A 242 7.14 -28.70 -18.53
C HIS A 242 7.32 -30.22 -18.51
N LEU A 243 8.34 -30.73 -19.20
CA LEU A 243 8.68 -32.16 -19.22
C LEU A 243 9.60 -32.60 -18.07
N SER A 244 10.16 -31.68 -17.28
CA SER A 244 11.15 -31.98 -16.23
C SER A 244 10.57 -31.73 -14.83
N PRO A 245 10.68 -32.68 -13.88
CA PRO A 245 11.44 -33.93 -13.96
C PRO A 245 10.80 -35.02 -14.85
N VAL A 246 9.47 -35.02 -14.98
CA VAL A 246 8.70 -35.83 -15.93
C VAL A 246 7.47 -35.03 -16.39
N PRO A 247 6.78 -35.40 -17.49
CA PRO A 247 5.55 -34.74 -17.92
C PRO A 247 4.51 -34.69 -16.80
N ILE A 248 3.61 -33.70 -16.84
CA ILE A 248 2.61 -33.40 -15.79
C ILE A 248 3.25 -32.87 -14.50
N LEU A 249 4.20 -33.59 -13.88
CA LEU A 249 4.89 -33.14 -12.67
C LEU A 249 5.70 -31.86 -12.93
N GLY A 250 6.35 -31.75 -14.10
CA GLY A 250 7.01 -30.51 -14.50
C GLY A 250 6.03 -29.34 -14.66
N THR A 251 4.85 -29.57 -15.22
CA THR A 251 3.79 -28.56 -15.31
C THR A 251 3.25 -28.16 -13.93
N ILE A 252 3.03 -29.12 -13.03
CA ILE A 252 2.60 -28.84 -11.66
C ILE A 252 3.65 -28.02 -10.91
N LYS A 253 4.94 -28.38 -11.03
CA LYS A 253 6.05 -27.62 -10.47
C LYS A 253 6.05 -26.16 -10.95
N ASN A 254 5.91 -25.96 -12.27
CA ASN A 254 5.89 -24.64 -12.88
C ASN A 254 4.67 -23.83 -12.42
N LEU A 255 3.50 -24.47 -12.35
CA LEU A 255 2.27 -23.85 -11.86
C LEU A 255 2.42 -23.40 -10.41
N VAL A 256 2.89 -24.28 -9.51
CA VAL A 256 3.13 -23.96 -8.09
C VAL A 256 4.15 -22.82 -7.95
N ARG A 257 5.25 -22.82 -8.72
CA ARG A 257 6.22 -21.72 -8.71
C ARG A 257 5.55 -20.39 -9.10
N SER A 258 4.76 -20.39 -10.16
CA SER A 258 4.09 -19.20 -10.68
C SER A 258 3.00 -18.63 -9.79
N THR A 259 2.30 -19.47 -9.02
CA THR A 259 1.13 -19.04 -8.24
C THR A 259 1.44 -18.90 -6.75
N SER A 260 2.44 -19.61 -6.22
CA SER A 260 2.73 -19.59 -4.78
C SER A 260 3.44 -18.34 -4.28
N GLY A 261 4.19 -17.60 -5.11
CA GLY A 261 4.95 -16.44 -4.65
C GLY A 261 6.03 -16.74 -3.60
N THR A 262 6.42 -18.02 -3.45
CA THR A 262 7.38 -18.49 -2.45
C THR A 262 8.82 -18.10 -2.80
N ALA A 263 9.14 -18.03 -4.08
CA ALA A 263 10.42 -17.54 -4.57
C ALA A 263 10.41 -16.01 -4.57
N ASN A 264 11.24 -15.39 -3.73
CA ASN A 264 11.33 -13.93 -3.62
C ASN A 264 11.87 -13.23 -4.89
N VAL A 265 12.43 -14.01 -5.81
CA VAL A 265 12.94 -13.59 -7.13
C VAL A 265 11.87 -13.56 -8.22
N ASP A 266 10.68 -14.13 -7.98
CA ASP A 266 9.62 -14.20 -8.99
C ASP A 266 8.58 -13.08 -8.76
N GLN A 267 7.98 -12.55 -9.84
CA GLN A 267 7.01 -11.45 -9.75
C GLN A 267 5.71 -11.80 -9.00
N SER A 268 5.45 -13.11 -8.81
CA SER A 268 4.36 -13.62 -7.98
C SER A 268 4.61 -13.46 -6.48
N HIS A 269 5.84 -13.14 -6.07
CA HIS A 269 6.18 -12.85 -4.69
C HIS A 269 5.50 -11.58 -4.19
N LYS A 270 4.82 -11.66 -3.05
CA LYS A 270 4.01 -10.57 -2.50
C LYS A 270 4.73 -9.20 -2.46
N ARG A 271 5.98 -9.15 -1.95
CA ARG A 271 6.72 -7.88 -1.82
C ARG A 271 7.28 -7.36 -3.13
N TYR A 272 7.68 -8.27 -4.03
CA TYR A 272 8.16 -7.87 -5.35
C TYR A 272 6.97 -7.36 -6.18
N ASN A 273 5.82 -8.02 -6.09
CA ASN A 273 4.58 -7.58 -6.73
C ASN A 273 4.14 -6.18 -6.25
N GLU A 274 4.20 -5.93 -4.93
CA GLU A 274 3.95 -4.61 -4.34
C GLU A 274 4.93 -3.56 -4.87
N LEU A 275 6.25 -3.82 -4.79
CA LEU A 275 7.28 -2.92 -5.32
C LEU A 275 7.03 -2.58 -6.78
N ARG A 276 6.82 -3.61 -7.61
CA ARG A 276 6.59 -3.49 -9.04
C ARG A 276 5.43 -2.55 -9.34
N LYS A 277 4.26 -2.86 -8.77
CA LYS A 277 3.03 -2.07 -9.01
C LYS A 277 3.23 -0.61 -8.61
N ARG A 278 3.84 -0.37 -7.44
CA ARG A 278 4.06 0.99 -6.93
C ARG A 278 5.07 1.78 -7.75
N ILE A 279 6.20 1.17 -8.13
CA ILE A 279 7.22 1.84 -8.96
C ILE A 279 6.69 2.15 -10.35
N ILE A 280 5.98 1.21 -10.99
CA ILE A 280 5.30 1.44 -12.26
C ILE A 280 4.37 2.63 -12.14
N THR A 281 3.44 2.63 -11.18
CA THR A 281 2.46 3.70 -11.03
C THR A 281 3.12 5.06 -10.77
N LEU A 282 4.13 5.13 -9.90
CA LEU A 282 4.82 6.38 -9.58
C LEU A 282 5.64 6.93 -10.75
N SER A 283 6.17 6.06 -11.61
CA SER A 283 6.99 6.45 -12.77
C SER A 283 6.23 7.21 -13.84
N GLN A 284 4.92 6.95 -13.97
CA GLN A 284 4.10 7.52 -15.05
C GLN A 284 3.83 9.02 -14.87
N GLU A 285 4.22 9.60 -13.74
CA GLU A 285 4.27 11.05 -13.53
C GLU A 285 5.29 11.75 -14.43
N ASN A 286 6.25 11.01 -15.03
CA ASN A 286 7.15 11.47 -16.08
C ASN A 286 7.04 10.53 -17.30
N ASP A 287 6.67 11.07 -18.45
CA ASP A 287 6.44 10.32 -19.69
C ASP A 287 7.72 9.84 -20.38
N LYS A 288 8.88 10.30 -19.90
CA LYS A 288 10.22 9.97 -20.40
C LYS A 288 11.01 9.02 -19.48
N VAL A 289 10.32 8.20 -18.68
CA VAL A 289 10.96 7.17 -17.84
C VAL A 289 11.29 5.92 -18.66
N ILE A 290 12.52 5.43 -18.50
CA ILE A 290 13.02 4.17 -19.07
C ILE A 290 13.55 3.29 -17.94
N PHE A 291 12.98 2.11 -17.75
CA PHE A 291 13.52 1.12 -16.83
C PHE A 291 14.62 0.30 -17.49
N VAL A 292 15.71 0.05 -16.77
CA VAL A 292 16.79 -0.84 -17.19
C VAL A 292 17.06 -1.88 -16.10
N SER A 293 17.18 -3.17 -16.47
CA SER A 293 17.29 -4.25 -15.47
C SER A 293 18.05 -5.49 -15.90
N GLY A 294 18.50 -6.28 -14.92
CA GLY A 294 19.46 -7.36 -15.10
C GLY A 294 19.08 -8.74 -14.57
N HIS A 295 17.93 -8.90 -13.91
CA HIS A 295 17.58 -10.18 -13.24
C HIS A 295 17.15 -11.30 -14.20
N GLU A 296 16.44 -10.98 -15.29
CA GLU A 296 16.03 -12.01 -16.23
C GLU A 296 17.17 -12.37 -17.17
N HIS A 297 17.43 -13.66 -17.34
CA HIS A 297 18.52 -14.17 -18.18
C HIS A 297 18.21 -14.09 -19.69
N SER A 298 17.78 -12.94 -20.19
CA SER A 298 17.49 -12.68 -21.60
C SER A 298 17.61 -11.20 -21.95
N LEU A 299 17.61 -10.91 -23.26
CA LEU A 299 17.52 -9.57 -23.81
C LEU A 299 16.07 -9.25 -24.15
N GLN A 300 15.50 -8.16 -23.64
CA GLN A 300 14.11 -7.79 -23.92
C GLN A 300 13.91 -6.28 -24.06
N TYR A 301 13.04 -5.89 -25.00
CA TYR A 301 12.46 -4.56 -25.08
C TYR A 301 10.95 -4.65 -24.95
N ILE A 302 10.41 -3.95 -23.95
CA ILE A 302 9.00 -4.03 -23.55
C ILE A 302 8.43 -2.62 -23.48
N GLU A 303 7.24 -2.42 -24.03
CA GLU A 303 6.47 -1.19 -23.90
C GLU A 303 5.10 -1.53 -23.32
N GLU A 304 4.85 -1.07 -22.10
CA GLU A 304 3.63 -1.38 -21.34
C GLU A 304 3.31 -0.21 -20.41
N ASP A 305 2.03 0.10 -20.23
CA ASP A 305 1.56 1.24 -19.42
C ASP A 305 2.23 2.59 -19.76
N ASN A 306 2.52 2.85 -21.05
CA ASN A 306 3.28 4.01 -21.55
C ASN A 306 4.74 4.11 -21.07
N LEU A 307 5.26 3.09 -20.40
CA LEU A 307 6.65 2.99 -19.94
C LEU A 307 7.44 2.03 -20.82
N ARG A 308 8.76 2.23 -20.85
CA ARG A 308 9.70 1.39 -21.60
C ARG A 308 10.57 0.64 -20.63
N GLN A 309 10.77 -0.65 -20.86
CA GLN A 309 11.66 -1.49 -20.09
C GLN A 309 12.65 -2.17 -21.02
N ILE A 310 13.93 -1.98 -20.70
CA ILE A 310 15.06 -2.68 -21.29
C ILE A 310 15.53 -3.72 -20.27
N VAL A 311 15.63 -4.97 -20.70
CA VAL A 311 16.16 -6.07 -19.90
C VAL A 311 17.42 -6.59 -20.58
N SER A 312 18.54 -6.57 -19.88
CA SER A 312 19.85 -7.01 -20.41
C SER A 312 20.60 -7.92 -19.43
N GLY A 313 19.86 -8.81 -18.77
CA GLY A 313 20.36 -9.72 -17.74
C GLY A 313 21.01 -11.00 -18.25
N SER A 314 21.59 -11.01 -19.45
CA SER A 314 22.18 -12.20 -20.05
C SER A 314 23.69 -12.11 -20.24
N GLY A 315 24.39 -11.45 -19.31
CA GLY A 315 25.85 -11.31 -19.35
C GLY A 315 26.59 -12.65 -19.26
N ALA A 316 26.12 -13.59 -18.43
CA ALA A 316 26.77 -14.88 -18.23
C ALA A 316 25.83 -16.09 -18.14
N LYS A 317 24.49 -15.91 -18.06
CA LYS A 317 23.49 -16.99 -18.19
C LYS A 317 22.40 -16.64 -19.20
N MET A 318 21.62 -17.66 -19.61
CA MET A 318 20.51 -17.52 -20.56
C MET A 318 19.31 -18.36 -20.16
N SER A 319 18.11 -17.86 -20.44
CA SER A 319 16.84 -18.55 -20.23
C SER A 319 15.90 -18.36 -21.42
N GLY A 320 15.01 -19.33 -21.63
CA GLY A 320 13.99 -19.23 -22.67
C GLY A 320 12.93 -18.18 -22.31
N THR A 321 12.46 -17.44 -23.29
CA THR A 321 11.56 -16.29 -23.13
C THR A 321 10.46 -16.32 -24.20
N ARG A 322 9.36 -15.61 -23.97
CA ARG A 322 8.21 -15.58 -24.88
C ARG A 322 7.75 -14.14 -25.13
N ASN A 323 7.62 -13.73 -26.38
CA ASN A 323 7.13 -12.39 -26.68
C ASN A 323 5.60 -12.34 -26.56
N VAL A 324 5.07 -11.75 -25.48
CA VAL A 324 3.63 -11.61 -25.23
C VAL A 324 3.33 -10.24 -24.63
N GLY A 325 2.06 -9.84 -24.60
CA GLY A 325 1.63 -8.60 -23.96
C GLY A 325 2.30 -7.36 -24.57
N GLY A 326 2.94 -6.55 -23.73
CA GLY A 326 3.71 -5.36 -24.12
C GLY A 326 5.09 -5.64 -24.74
N GLY A 327 5.51 -6.91 -24.82
CA GLY A 327 6.79 -7.29 -25.40
C GLY A 327 6.91 -6.89 -26.87
N LYS A 328 8.01 -6.21 -27.23
CA LYS A 328 8.33 -5.82 -28.62
C LYS A 328 9.45 -6.68 -29.20
N PHE A 329 10.44 -6.99 -28.37
CA PHE A 329 11.54 -7.89 -28.71
C PHE A 329 11.91 -8.73 -27.49
N THR A 330 12.23 -10.00 -27.72
CA THR A 330 12.85 -10.84 -26.71
C THR A 330 13.78 -11.89 -27.31
N TYR A 331 14.91 -12.17 -26.65
CA TYR A 331 15.89 -13.15 -27.10
C TYR A 331 16.67 -13.75 -25.92
N GLY A 332 16.55 -15.07 -25.73
CA GLY A 332 17.36 -15.84 -24.77
C GLY A 332 18.76 -16.16 -25.31
N THR A 333 19.64 -15.17 -25.40
CA THR A 333 21.06 -15.29 -25.83
C THR A 333 21.98 -14.52 -24.87
N TYR A 334 23.29 -14.82 -24.89
CA TYR A 334 24.28 -14.00 -24.18
C TYR A 334 24.44 -12.64 -24.85
N GLY A 335 24.47 -11.56 -24.07
CA GLY A 335 24.56 -10.22 -24.65
C GLY A 335 24.45 -9.06 -23.66
N TYR A 336 24.36 -7.86 -24.21
CA TYR A 336 24.15 -6.61 -23.49
C TYR A 336 23.32 -5.64 -24.34
N ALA A 337 22.89 -4.52 -23.75
CA ALA A 337 22.19 -3.44 -24.46
C ALA A 337 22.96 -2.12 -24.39
N ARG A 338 22.80 -1.28 -25.41
CA ARG A 338 23.28 0.12 -25.42
C ARG A 338 22.09 1.03 -25.65
N LEU A 339 21.89 2.02 -24.78
CA LEU A 339 20.89 3.07 -24.91
C LEU A 339 21.59 4.40 -25.15
N ASP A 340 21.35 5.02 -26.31
CA ASP A 340 21.88 6.33 -26.64
C ASP A 340 20.76 7.38 -26.49
N VAL A 341 21.07 8.47 -25.78
CA VAL A 341 20.21 9.66 -25.69
C VAL A 341 20.86 10.75 -26.55
N PHE A 342 20.08 11.34 -27.46
CA PHE A 342 20.55 12.35 -28.39
C PHE A 342 20.29 13.78 -27.86
N GLU A 343 20.95 14.78 -28.44
CA GLU A 343 20.77 16.19 -28.05
C GLU A 343 19.34 16.72 -28.27
N ASP A 344 18.59 16.15 -29.21
CA ASP A 344 17.17 16.49 -29.44
C ASP A 344 16.22 15.87 -28.40
N GLY A 345 16.74 15.17 -27.39
CA GLY A 345 15.99 14.50 -26.33
C GLY A 345 15.34 13.17 -26.74
N SER A 346 15.49 12.74 -28.00
CA SER A 346 15.12 11.39 -28.42
C SER A 346 16.13 10.35 -27.93
N SER A 347 15.77 9.07 -27.96
CA SER A 347 16.67 8.00 -27.57
C SER A 347 16.48 6.72 -28.38
N HIS A 348 17.52 5.91 -28.47
CA HIS A 348 17.53 4.67 -29.26
C HIS A 348 18.30 3.57 -28.54
N VAL A 349 17.77 2.35 -28.58
CA VAL A 349 18.37 1.18 -27.93
C VAL A 349 18.81 0.17 -28.98
N ARG A 350 20.00 -0.41 -28.76
CA ARG A 350 20.57 -1.52 -29.54
C ARG A 350 20.88 -2.70 -28.63
N PHE A 351 20.47 -3.90 -29.02
CA PHE A 351 20.77 -5.15 -28.32
C PHE A 351 21.82 -5.94 -29.09
N TYR A 352 22.85 -6.40 -28.39
CA TYR A 352 23.97 -7.12 -28.98
C TYR A 352 23.95 -8.58 -28.52
N SER A 353 23.97 -9.52 -29.46
CA SER A 353 24.17 -10.94 -29.16
C SER A 353 25.65 -11.26 -29.25
N ALA A 354 26.24 -11.71 -28.15
CA ALA A 354 27.65 -12.08 -28.08
C ALA A 354 27.94 -13.42 -28.78
N ILE A 355 26.92 -14.28 -28.97
CA ILE A 355 27.05 -15.51 -29.75
C ILE A 355 27.10 -15.18 -31.25
N GLU A 356 26.23 -14.28 -31.72
CA GLU A 356 26.17 -13.91 -33.14
C GLU A 356 27.12 -12.76 -33.51
N ASN A 357 27.70 -12.11 -32.50
CA ASN A 357 28.60 -10.96 -32.61
C ASN A 357 28.02 -9.83 -33.48
N LYS A 358 26.74 -9.50 -33.28
CA LYS A 358 26.03 -8.44 -34.02
C LYS A 358 24.90 -7.82 -33.21
N VAL A 359 24.39 -6.69 -33.71
CA VAL A 359 23.11 -6.13 -33.26
C VAL A 359 21.98 -7.04 -33.72
N VAL A 360 21.14 -7.49 -32.78
CA VAL A 360 20.03 -8.42 -33.02
C VAL A 360 18.66 -7.75 -32.95
N PHE A 361 18.59 -6.55 -32.38
CA PHE A 361 17.42 -5.70 -32.37
C PHE A 361 17.82 -4.26 -32.07
N GLU A 362 17.12 -3.33 -32.69
CA GLU A 362 17.26 -1.91 -32.41
C GLU A 362 15.95 -1.16 -32.62
N THR A 363 15.72 -0.11 -31.82
CA THR A 363 14.53 0.72 -31.96
C THR A 363 14.65 2.04 -31.22
N GLN A 364 13.84 3.01 -31.64
CA GLN A 364 13.68 4.27 -30.93
C GLN A 364 12.86 4.06 -29.66
N VAL A 365 13.35 4.58 -28.53
CA VAL A 365 12.73 4.41 -27.21
C VAL A 365 11.85 5.62 -26.87
N ILE A 366 12.45 6.82 -26.92
CA ILE A 366 11.75 8.11 -26.78
C ILE A 366 11.84 8.85 -28.12
N ARG A 367 10.71 9.42 -28.56
CA ARG A 367 10.63 10.24 -29.76
C ARG A 367 11.12 11.66 -29.47
N PRO A 368 11.67 12.38 -30.46
CA PRO A 368 11.97 13.80 -30.27
C PRO A 368 10.68 14.56 -29.93
N PRO A 369 10.77 15.66 -29.17
CA PRO A 369 9.64 16.56 -28.97
C PRO A 369 9.03 16.97 -30.31
N ALA A 370 7.72 17.20 -30.35
CA ALA A 370 7.10 17.81 -31.52
C ALA A 370 7.74 19.20 -31.75
N PRO A 371 7.99 19.61 -33.00
CA PRO A 371 8.50 20.95 -33.29
C PRO A 371 7.57 22.00 -32.68
N GLU A 372 8.14 23.01 -32.03
CA GLU A 372 7.36 24.13 -31.49
C GLU A 372 6.66 24.83 -32.66
N VAL A 373 5.34 24.73 -32.70
CA VAL A 373 4.53 25.55 -33.60
C VAL A 373 4.55 26.95 -33.01
N GLU A 374 5.08 27.91 -33.76
CA GLU A 374 5.10 29.32 -33.37
C GLU A 374 3.66 29.84 -33.32
N MET A 375 3.01 29.67 -32.15
CA MET A 375 1.68 30.20 -31.91
C MET A 375 1.80 31.70 -31.65
N VAL A 376 1.10 32.50 -32.46
CA VAL A 376 0.99 33.93 -32.24
C VAL A 376 0.04 34.16 -31.06
N TYR A 377 0.58 34.60 -29.93
CA TYR A 377 -0.21 35.02 -28.78
C TYR A 377 -0.50 36.52 -28.86
N PRO A 378 -1.62 37.01 -28.29
CA PRO A 378 -1.88 38.44 -28.21
C PRO A 378 -0.78 39.16 -27.40
N GLU A 379 -0.38 40.35 -27.84
CA GLU A 379 0.60 41.19 -27.13
C GLU A 379 -0.05 42.12 -26.07
N THR A 380 -1.38 42.27 -26.14
CA THR A 380 -2.14 43.13 -25.23
C THR A 380 -3.35 42.38 -24.71
N PHE A 381 -3.57 42.46 -23.39
CA PHE A 381 -4.71 41.86 -22.72
C PHE A 381 -5.51 42.92 -21.95
N PRO A 382 -6.82 42.74 -21.73
CA PRO A 382 -7.58 43.62 -20.85
C PRO A 382 -7.04 43.54 -19.42
N ASN A 383 -6.99 44.66 -18.69
CA ASN A 383 -6.45 44.73 -17.32
C ASN A 383 -7.14 43.78 -16.34
N GLU A 384 -8.42 43.47 -16.58
CA GLU A 384 -9.20 42.52 -15.80
C GLU A 384 -10.08 41.70 -16.75
N VAL A 385 -10.38 40.47 -16.34
CA VAL A 385 -11.37 39.61 -17.00
C VAL A 385 -12.33 39.03 -15.98
N THR A 386 -13.49 38.62 -16.48
CA THR A 386 -14.47 37.84 -15.72
C THR A 386 -14.32 36.38 -16.09
N ALA A 387 -14.07 35.52 -15.11
CA ALA A 387 -13.93 34.08 -15.29
C ALA A 387 -14.46 33.31 -14.07
N SER A 388 -14.79 32.03 -14.25
CA SER A 388 -15.16 31.13 -13.16
C SER A 388 -14.19 29.94 -13.09
N VAL A 389 -14.17 29.23 -11.96
CA VAL A 389 -13.31 28.04 -11.81
C VAL A 389 -13.90 26.87 -12.60
N TYR A 390 -15.22 26.68 -12.52
CA TYR A 390 -16.02 25.69 -13.25
C TYR A 390 -17.04 26.40 -14.14
N THR A 391 -17.49 25.75 -15.21
CA THR A 391 -18.63 26.24 -15.98
C THR A 391 -19.95 26.02 -15.22
N PRO A 392 -21.02 26.79 -15.52
CA PRO A 392 -22.34 26.58 -14.92
C PRO A 392 -22.91 25.16 -15.14
N GLU A 393 -22.59 24.52 -16.26
CA GLU A 393 -23.03 23.15 -16.58
C GLU A 393 -22.38 22.12 -15.65
N GLU A 394 -21.11 22.32 -15.28
CA GLU A 394 -20.37 21.43 -14.39
C GLU A 394 -20.97 21.41 -12.97
N THR A 395 -21.52 22.54 -12.53
CA THR A 395 -22.07 22.72 -11.17
C THR A 395 -23.57 22.50 -11.07
N ASN A 396 -24.29 22.44 -12.19
CA ASN A 396 -25.73 22.18 -12.22
C ASN A 396 -26.02 20.69 -11.95
N LYS A 397 -26.64 20.39 -10.81
CA LYS A 397 -26.98 19.02 -10.38
C LYS A 397 -28.45 18.91 -9.98
N SER A 398 -29.06 17.74 -10.17
CA SER A 398 -30.45 17.47 -9.79
C SER A 398 -30.63 17.42 -8.26
N GLY A 399 -31.87 17.64 -7.79
CA GLY A 399 -32.17 17.61 -6.36
C GLY A 399 -31.82 16.28 -5.69
N PHE A 400 -32.05 15.14 -6.36
CA PHE A 400 -31.64 13.83 -5.83
C PHE A 400 -30.12 13.68 -5.73
N TYR A 401 -29.35 14.23 -6.67
CA TYR A 401 -27.89 14.24 -6.60
C TYR A 401 -27.41 15.07 -5.41
N LYS A 402 -27.99 16.25 -5.19
CA LYS A 402 -27.71 17.12 -4.04
C LYS A 402 -28.10 16.48 -2.71
N PHE A 403 -29.20 15.72 -2.66
CA PHE A 403 -29.55 14.93 -1.48
C PHE A 403 -28.46 13.89 -1.13
N LEU A 404 -27.92 13.18 -2.12
CA LEU A 404 -26.88 12.16 -1.89
C LEU A 404 -25.51 12.76 -1.55
N TRP A 405 -25.10 13.81 -2.26
CA TRP A 405 -23.72 14.33 -2.27
C TRP A 405 -23.56 15.73 -1.65
N GLY A 406 -24.65 16.37 -1.23
CA GLY A 406 -24.66 17.69 -0.63
C GLY A 406 -24.83 18.81 -1.65
N GLU A 407 -24.99 20.05 -1.17
CA GLU A 407 -24.99 21.30 -1.96
C GLU A 407 -23.56 21.85 -2.18
N ARG A 408 -22.70 21.74 -1.15
CA ARG A 408 -21.28 22.16 -1.18
C ARG A 408 -21.08 23.60 -1.70
N TYR A 409 -19.87 23.92 -2.18
CA TYR A 409 -19.52 25.24 -2.73
C TYR A 409 -19.67 25.33 -4.26
N ARG A 410 -20.55 24.51 -4.86
CA ARG A 410 -20.76 24.49 -6.32
C ARG A 410 -21.06 25.85 -6.90
N LYS A 411 -21.92 26.64 -6.22
CA LYS A 411 -22.26 27.99 -6.63
C LYS A 411 -21.00 28.86 -6.76
N GLN A 412 -20.13 28.86 -5.74
CA GLN A 412 -18.90 29.66 -5.71
C GLN A 412 -17.89 29.23 -6.79
N TYR A 413 -17.88 27.96 -7.19
CA TYR A 413 -17.03 27.49 -8.30
C TYR A 413 -17.49 27.98 -9.68
N SER A 414 -18.80 28.08 -9.91
CA SER A 414 -19.37 28.55 -11.19
C SER A 414 -19.74 30.03 -11.24
N THR A 415 -19.68 30.74 -10.11
CA THR A 415 -19.85 32.19 -10.10
C THR A 415 -18.66 32.84 -10.80
N GLU A 416 -18.98 33.60 -11.83
CA GLU A 416 -18.04 34.47 -12.51
C GLU A 416 -17.48 35.54 -11.55
N VAL A 417 -16.15 35.60 -11.45
CA VAL A 417 -15.43 36.58 -10.62
C VAL A 417 -14.54 37.44 -11.50
N LYS A 418 -14.42 38.71 -11.12
CA LYS A 418 -13.50 39.65 -11.75
C LYS A 418 -12.09 39.42 -11.19
N ALA A 419 -11.12 39.14 -12.05
CA ALA A 419 -9.73 38.92 -11.67
C ALA A 419 -8.78 39.79 -12.53
N PRO A 420 -7.70 40.32 -11.94
CA PRO A 420 -6.67 41.03 -12.70
C PRO A 420 -5.97 40.07 -13.68
N THR A 421 -5.83 40.51 -14.93
CA THR A 421 -5.08 39.79 -15.95
C THR A 421 -3.61 40.15 -15.82
N VAL A 422 -2.71 39.16 -15.86
CA VAL A 422 -1.27 39.40 -15.70
C VAL A 422 -0.45 38.87 -16.86
N ASP A 423 0.52 39.69 -17.29
CA ASP A 423 1.66 39.24 -18.05
C ASP A 423 2.76 38.80 -17.08
N LEU A 424 3.25 37.58 -17.25
CA LEU A 424 4.29 37.04 -16.38
C LEU A 424 5.58 37.82 -16.54
N ASP A 425 5.87 38.37 -17.72
CA ASP A 425 7.12 39.09 -17.99
C ASP A 425 7.23 40.45 -17.27
N THR A 426 6.14 40.96 -16.70
CA THR A 426 6.10 42.20 -15.92
C THR A 426 5.69 41.99 -14.46
N LEU A 427 4.92 40.93 -14.16
CA LEU A 427 4.53 40.60 -12.79
C LEU A 427 5.76 40.38 -11.90
N PHE A 428 5.78 41.01 -10.72
CA PHE A 428 6.90 40.97 -9.76
C PHE A 428 8.29 41.30 -10.35
N GLY A 429 8.35 42.16 -11.38
CA GLY A 429 9.60 42.53 -12.03
C GLY A 429 10.07 41.56 -13.13
N GLY A 430 9.22 40.58 -13.47
CA GLY A 430 9.37 39.67 -14.59
C GLY A 430 9.65 38.22 -14.17
N LEU A 431 8.62 37.40 -14.22
CA LEU A 431 8.62 35.97 -13.90
C LEU A 431 8.88 35.11 -15.13
N LYS A 432 9.71 34.08 -14.96
CA LYS A 432 9.98 33.05 -15.95
C LYS A 432 9.55 31.67 -15.45
N PRO A 433 8.85 30.87 -16.27
CA PRO A 433 8.57 29.47 -15.93
C PRO A 433 9.83 28.62 -15.79
N VAL A 434 9.97 27.97 -14.63
CA VAL A 434 11.08 27.03 -14.35
C VAL A 434 10.64 25.61 -14.67
N ARG A 435 9.65 25.09 -13.94
CA ARG A 435 9.18 23.70 -14.07
C ARG A 435 7.76 23.48 -13.55
N LYS A 436 7.11 22.43 -14.02
CA LYS A 436 5.82 21.96 -13.48
C LYS A 436 6.00 21.45 -12.04
N GLY A 437 5.07 21.82 -11.17
CA GLY A 437 4.97 21.37 -9.78
C GLY A 437 3.63 20.70 -9.45
N GLY A 438 3.12 21.01 -8.27
CA GLY A 438 1.80 20.61 -7.78
C GLY A 438 1.81 19.30 -7.00
N GLY A 439 0.94 19.20 -5.99
CA GLY A 439 0.67 17.99 -5.23
C GLY A 439 -0.29 17.04 -5.96
N ASN A 440 -0.93 16.12 -5.25
CA ASN A 440 -1.79 15.11 -5.86
C ASN A 440 -3.12 15.66 -6.44
N GLN A 441 -3.47 16.92 -6.18
CA GLN A 441 -4.77 17.51 -6.54
C GLN A 441 -4.70 18.73 -7.47
N SER A 442 -3.63 19.51 -7.46
CA SER A 442 -3.52 20.75 -8.25
C SER A 442 -2.40 20.67 -9.28
N LYS A 443 -2.58 21.29 -10.44
CA LYS A 443 -1.46 21.65 -11.32
C LYS A 443 -0.86 22.98 -10.83
N SER A 444 0.46 23.05 -10.76
CA SER A 444 1.16 24.30 -10.45
C SER A 444 2.41 24.45 -11.30
N LEU A 445 2.87 25.67 -11.47
CA LEU A 445 4.08 26.04 -12.19
C LEU A 445 5.00 26.80 -11.23
N ARG A 446 6.25 26.38 -11.12
CA ARG A 446 7.29 27.13 -10.40
C ARG A 446 7.78 28.23 -11.32
N LEU A 447 7.74 29.45 -10.84
CA LEU A 447 8.19 30.65 -11.51
C LEU A 447 9.39 31.22 -10.76
N GLU A 448 10.22 31.99 -11.44
CA GLU A 448 11.39 32.66 -10.87
C GLU A 448 11.50 34.07 -11.43
N ASP A 449 11.82 35.04 -10.57
CA ASP A 449 12.06 36.42 -10.99
C ASP A 449 13.51 36.63 -11.47
N LYS A 450 13.85 37.88 -11.82
CA LYS A 450 15.19 38.27 -12.27
C LYS A 450 16.28 38.17 -11.19
N ASP A 451 15.90 38.23 -9.91
CA ASP A 451 16.79 38.26 -8.76
C ASP A 451 16.93 36.85 -8.13
N GLY A 452 16.22 35.86 -8.68
CA GLY A 452 16.27 34.44 -8.32
C GLY A 452 15.19 34.01 -7.32
N ALA A 453 14.33 34.91 -6.85
CA ALA A 453 13.24 34.58 -5.94
C ALA A 453 12.15 33.81 -6.67
N GLN A 454 11.63 32.78 -6.02
CA GLN A 454 10.72 31.84 -6.68
C GLN A 454 9.29 31.98 -6.21
N TYR A 455 8.36 31.76 -7.14
CA TYR A 455 6.93 31.85 -6.93
C TYR A 455 6.24 30.56 -7.39
N VAL A 456 5.03 30.33 -6.89
CA VAL A 456 4.17 29.24 -7.34
C VAL A 456 2.89 29.80 -7.93
N MET A 457 2.65 29.48 -9.20
CA MET A 457 1.37 29.70 -9.85
C MET A 457 0.54 28.42 -9.80
N ARG A 458 -0.54 28.41 -9.02
CA ARG A 458 -1.38 27.24 -8.74
C ARG A 458 -2.79 27.43 -9.28
N ALA A 459 -3.26 26.50 -10.10
CA ALA A 459 -4.63 26.57 -10.62
C ALA A 459 -5.65 26.42 -9.49
N LEU A 460 -6.71 27.23 -9.51
CA LEU A 460 -7.86 27.04 -8.62
C LEU A 460 -8.64 25.77 -8.96
N ARG A 461 -8.69 25.42 -10.27
CA ARG A 461 -9.28 24.18 -10.76
C ARG A 461 -8.42 22.98 -10.36
N LYS A 462 -9.04 22.02 -9.65
CA LYS A 462 -8.41 20.78 -9.21
C LYS A 462 -8.39 19.73 -10.34
N GLN A 463 -7.53 18.72 -10.19
CA GLN A 463 -7.24 17.67 -11.16
C GLN A 463 -7.70 16.31 -10.61
N ALA A 464 -8.92 15.92 -10.94
CA ALA A 464 -9.55 14.69 -10.46
C ALA A 464 -8.76 13.42 -10.77
N LEU A 465 -8.24 13.30 -12.00
CA LEU A 465 -7.45 12.14 -12.44
C LEU A 465 -6.17 11.97 -11.61
N ARG A 466 -5.49 13.09 -11.32
CA ARG A 466 -4.26 13.09 -10.54
C ARG A 466 -4.50 12.62 -9.11
N TYR A 467 -5.63 13.00 -8.52
CA TYR A 467 -6.00 12.61 -7.17
C TYR A 467 -6.42 11.13 -7.09
N LEU A 468 -7.23 10.66 -8.04
CA LEU A 468 -7.57 9.25 -8.16
C LEU A 468 -6.33 8.36 -8.20
N GLN A 469 -5.35 8.76 -9.00
CA GLN A 469 -4.10 8.04 -9.17
C GLN A 469 -3.32 7.92 -7.86
N ALA A 470 -3.24 9.03 -7.11
CA ALA A 470 -2.45 9.10 -5.89
C ALA A 470 -3.12 8.47 -4.66
N VAL A 471 -4.46 8.46 -4.60
CA VAL A 471 -5.20 8.08 -3.40
C VAL A 471 -5.91 6.74 -3.53
N LEU A 472 -6.69 6.53 -4.60
CA LEU A 472 -7.52 5.32 -4.77
C LEU A 472 -6.81 4.23 -5.58
N PHE A 473 -5.97 4.62 -6.55
CA PHE A 473 -5.37 3.71 -7.52
C PHE A 473 -3.84 3.66 -7.41
N LYS A 474 -3.31 3.50 -6.19
CA LYS A 474 -1.85 3.51 -5.93
C LYS A 474 -1.07 2.43 -6.67
N ASP A 475 -1.75 1.35 -7.05
CA ASP A 475 -1.18 0.14 -7.65
C ASP A 475 -1.56 -0.07 -9.12
N GLN A 476 -2.31 0.86 -9.71
CA GLN A 476 -2.74 0.78 -11.11
C GLN A 476 -2.79 2.17 -11.72
N TYR A 477 -2.27 2.33 -12.94
CA TYR A 477 -2.35 3.63 -13.60
C TYR A 477 -3.68 3.83 -14.32
N ILE A 478 -4.19 5.07 -14.29
CA ILE A 478 -5.55 5.38 -14.70
C ILE A 478 -5.72 6.63 -15.58
N LYS A 479 -4.63 7.35 -15.94
CA LYS A 479 -4.72 8.54 -16.82
C LYS A 479 -5.28 8.15 -18.20
N GLY A 480 -6.18 8.95 -18.77
CA GLY A 480 -6.87 8.63 -20.03
C GLY A 480 -8.06 7.67 -19.85
N GLN A 481 -8.09 6.88 -18.77
CA GLN A 481 -9.20 5.94 -18.52
C GLN A 481 -10.44 6.65 -17.99
N PHE A 482 -10.29 7.83 -17.38
CA PHE A 482 -11.37 8.56 -16.73
C PHE A 482 -11.61 9.96 -17.28
N ASP A 483 -10.92 10.36 -18.36
CA ASP A 483 -11.08 11.66 -19.01
C ASP A 483 -12.52 11.83 -19.55
N ASN A 484 -13.15 12.96 -19.23
CA ASN A 484 -14.55 13.28 -19.58
C ASN A 484 -15.54 12.21 -19.12
N THR A 485 -15.30 11.62 -17.94
CA THR A 485 -16.17 10.59 -17.36
C THR A 485 -16.90 11.09 -16.14
N VAL A 486 -18.03 10.47 -15.83
CA VAL A 486 -18.81 10.85 -14.65
C VAL A 486 -18.07 10.59 -13.32
N THR A 487 -17.04 9.73 -13.31
CA THR A 487 -16.18 9.58 -12.13
C THR A 487 -15.27 10.80 -11.94
N GLU A 488 -14.71 11.33 -13.04
CA GLU A 488 -13.98 12.60 -13.02
C GLU A 488 -14.90 13.74 -12.58
N ASP A 489 -16.12 13.82 -13.13
CA ASP A 489 -17.13 14.82 -12.74
C ASP A 489 -17.47 14.72 -11.25
N LEU A 490 -17.69 13.50 -10.72
CA LEU A 490 -17.97 13.29 -9.30
C LEU A 490 -16.81 13.75 -8.41
N LEU A 491 -15.57 13.60 -8.85
CA LEU A 491 -14.42 14.02 -8.05
C LEU A 491 -14.16 15.51 -8.12
N LEU A 492 -14.30 16.11 -9.31
CA LEU A 492 -14.32 17.56 -9.45
C LEU A 492 -15.43 18.16 -8.57
N ASP A 493 -16.58 17.48 -8.51
CA ASP A 493 -17.69 17.79 -7.62
C ASP A 493 -17.34 17.56 -6.14
N VAL A 494 -16.61 16.51 -5.78
CA VAL A 494 -16.07 16.30 -4.41
C VAL A 494 -15.13 17.44 -4.02
N PHE A 495 -14.30 17.93 -4.94
CA PHE A 495 -13.45 19.09 -4.66
C PHE A 495 -14.21 20.38 -4.42
N SER A 496 -15.46 20.50 -4.90
CA SER A 496 -16.33 21.62 -4.50
C SER A 496 -16.70 21.61 -3.01
N GLY A 497 -16.31 20.58 -2.25
CA GLY A 497 -16.35 20.58 -0.79
C GLY A 497 -15.34 21.55 -0.17
N ALA A 498 -14.22 21.85 -0.83
CA ALA A 498 -13.30 22.91 -0.39
C ALA A 498 -13.78 24.27 -0.93
N HIS A 499 -13.54 25.37 -0.20
CA HIS A 499 -13.95 26.68 -0.69
C HIS A 499 -12.85 27.27 -1.61
N PRO A 500 -13.17 27.64 -2.87
CA PRO A 500 -12.15 27.95 -3.88
C PRO A 500 -11.34 29.22 -3.57
N TYR A 501 -11.92 30.16 -2.81
CA TYR A 501 -11.31 31.44 -2.46
C TYR A 501 -10.89 31.54 -0.98
N ALA A 502 -11.03 30.47 -0.18
CA ALA A 502 -10.68 30.54 1.24
C ALA A 502 -9.20 30.89 1.52
N PRO A 503 -8.20 30.39 0.76
CA PRO A 503 -6.79 30.72 1.00
C PRO A 503 -6.49 32.22 1.04
N PHE A 504 -7.22 33.05 0.28
CA PHE A 504 -7.00 34.49 0.20
C PHE A 504 -7.35 35.24 1.50
N ALA A 505 -8.21 34.68 2.35
CA ALA A 505 -8.54 35.26 3.65
C ALA A 505 -7.56 34.85 4.75
N VAL A 506 -6.85 33.73 4.58
CA VAL A 506 -6.08 33.11 5.67
C VAL A 506 -4.87 33.96 6.10
N GLY A 507 -4.22 34.67 5.16
CA GLY A 507 -3.06 35.54 5.49
C GLY A 507 -3.41 36.60 6.53
N THR A 508 -4.48 37.38 6.31
CA THR A 508 -4.95 38.40 7.26
C THR A 508 -5.28 37.82 8.64
N LEU A 509 -5.86 36.61 8.69
CA LEU A 509 -6.16 35.92 9.94
C LEU A 509 -4.87 35.44 10.64
N ALA A 510 -3.91 34.91 9.88
CA ALA A 510 -2.65 34.39 10.39
C ALA A 510 -1.74 35.50 10.95
N ASP A 511 -1.65 36.63 10.25
CA ASP A 511 -0.94 37.83 10.69
C ASP A 511 -1.41 38.32 12.07
N ALA A 512 -2.72 38.33 12.29
CA ALA A 512 -3.33 38.81 13.52
C ALA A 512 -2.99 37.96 14.75
N VAL A 513 -2.53 36.72 14.54
CA VAL A 513 -2.12 35.80 15.62
C VAL A 513 -0.63 35.44 15.56
N GLY A 514 0.13 36.06 14.65
CA GLY A 514 1.56 35.82 14.49
C GLY A 514 1.88 34.40 14.02
N VAL A 515 1.10 33.85 13.10
CA VAL A 515 1.42 32.61 12.38
C VAL A 515 1.98 32.99 11.01
N TYR A 516 3.17 32.51 10.68
CA TYR A 516 3.79 32.77 9.37
C TYR A 516 2.99 32.14 8.22
N HIS A 517 3.03 32.76 7.04
CA HIS A 517 2.23 32.34 5.88
C HIS A 517 2.79 32.85 4.55
N THR A 518 2.33 32.23 3.46
CA THR A 518 2.45 32.77 2.09
C THR A 518 1.35 33.79 1.80
N ASN A 519 1.51 34.59 0.75
CA ASN A 519 0.59 35.68 0.39
C ASN A 519 -0.09 35.38 -0.96
N PRO A 520 -1.08 34.48 -1.01
CA PRO A 520 -1.76 34.16 -2.24
C PRO A 520 -2.55 35.34 -2.79
N VAL A 521 -2.44 35.59 -4.10
CA VAL A 521 -3.24 36.60 -4.83
C VAL A 521 -3.91 35.96 -6.05
N LEU A 522 -5.16 36.35 -6.32
CA LEU A 522 -5.96 35.86 -7.44
C LEU A 522 -5.59 36.59 -8.73
N TYR A 523 -5.27 35.82 -9.77
CA TYR A 523 -4.98 36.33 -11.10
C TYR A 523 -5.67 35.50 -12.18
N PHE A 524 -5.93 36.11 -13.33
CA PHE A 524 -6.16 35.39 -14.57
C PHE A 524 -4.88 35.43 -15.42
N VAL A 525 -4.42 34.26 -15.85
CA VAL A 525 -3.18 34.15 -16.65
C VAL A 525 -3.58 33.73 -18.05
N PRO A 526 -3.56 34.64 -19.06
CA PRO A 526 -3.92 34.30 -20.43
C PRO A 526 -2.83 33.43 -21.07
N LYS A 527 -3.15 32.81 -22.21
CA LYS A 527 -2.11 32.25 -23.08
C LYS A 527 -1.21 33.39 -23.59
N GLN A 528 0.08 33.29 -23.35
CA GLN A 528 1.04 34.38 -23.52
C GLN A 528 2.44 33.85 -23.85
N LYS A 529 3.29 34.69 -24.45
CA LYS A 529 4.64 34.29 -24.88
C LYS A 529 5.51 33.81 -23.72
N ALA A 530 5.44 34.48 -22.56
CA ALA A 530 6.23 34.15 -21.37
C ALA A 530 5.98 32.73 -20.82
N LEU A 531 4.81 32.12 -21.08
CA LEU A 531 4.51 30.74 -20.69
C LEU A 531 5.24 29.70 -21.56
N GLY A 532 5.68 30.05 -22.78
CA GLY A 532 6.36 29.13 -23.71
C GLY A 532 5.63 27.79 -23.88
N LYS A 533 6.36 26.68 -23.72
CA LYS A 533 5.84 25.30 -23.77
C LYS A 533 4.77 24.94 -22.73
N TYR A 534 4.53 25.81 -21.74
CA TYR A 534 3.56 25.58 -20.67
C TYR A 534 2.16 26.14 -21.00
N ASN A 535 1.98 26.83 -22.13
CA ASN A 535 0.71 27.47 -22.50
C ASN A 535 -0.49 26.51 -22.53
N ASP A 536 -0.31 25.28 -23.02
CA ASP A 536 -1.41 24.32 -23.12
C ASP A 536 -1.92 23.84 -21.76
N ASP A 537 -1.02 23.75 -20.78
CA ASP A 537 -1.38 23.30 -19.43
C ASP A 537 -1.73 24.47 -18.50
N PHE A 538 -1.25 25.69 -18.76
CA PHE A 538 -1.27 26.78 -17.78
C PHE A 538 -1.90 28.10 -18.27
N GLY A 539 -2.18 28.28 -19.56
CA GLY A 539 -2.78 29.51 -20.06
C GLY A 539 -4.31 29.45 -20.15
N GLY A 540 -4.97 30.56 -19.79
CA GLY A 540 -6.41 30.79 -19.94
C GLY A 540 -7.28 30.41 -18.74
N GLU A 541 -6.74 30.41 -17.52
CA GLU A 541 -7.47 29.99 -16.30
C GLU A 541 -7.21 30.94 -15.11
N LEU A 542 -7.98 30.77 -14.03
CA LEU A 542 -7.78 31.43 -12.75
C LEU A 542 -6.68 30.73 -11.92
N TYR A 543 -5.72 31.52 -11.46
CA TYR A 543 -4.58 31.09 -10.66
C TYR A 543 -4.50 31.85 -9.36
N MET A 544 -4.02 31.13 -8.34
CA MET A 544 -3.43 31.71 -7.16
C MET A 544 -1.92 31.76 -7.36
N ILE A 545 -1.33 32.95 -7.30
CA ILE A 545 0.12 33.15 -7.34
C ILE A 545 0.58 33.57 -5.95
N GLU A 546 1.55 32.86 -5.40
CA GLU A 546 2.11 33.07 -4.07
C GLU A 546 3.63 32.86 -4.08
N GLU A 547 4.33 33.36 -3.06
CA GLU A 547 5.74 33.07 -2.84
C GLU A 547 5.96 31.55 -2.73
N HIS A 548 6.97 31.02 -3.44
CA HIS A 548 7.44 29.67 -3.18
C HIS A 548 8.18 29.68 -1.85
N THR A 549 7.91 28.70 -0.99
CA THR A 549 8.58 28.54 0.32
C THR A 549 10.00 27.97 0.14
N SER A 550 10.86 28.79 -0.46
CA SER A 550 12.31 28.65 -0.64
C SER A 550 12.97 30.00 -0.35
N GLU A 551 14.29 30.05 -0.49
CA GLU A 551 15.09 31.27 -0.47
C GLU A 551 14.56 32.34 -1.48
N GLY A 552 14.82 33.61 -1.17
CA GLY A 552 14.51 34.79 -1.98
C GLY A 552 13.42 35.72 -1.42
N HIS A 553 12.86 35.44 -0.23
CA HIS A 553 11.73 36.18 0.37
C HIS A 553 12.03 36.74 1.76
N ASP A 554 13.30 37.01 2.05
CA ASP A 554 13.76 37.55 3.34
C ASP A 554 13.35 39.02 3.57
N ASP A 555 12.82 39.69 2.56
CA ASP A 555 12.16 41.00 2.66
C ASP A 555 10.76 40.91 3.31
N LYS A 556 10.16 39.71 3.40
CA LYS A 556 8.79 39.53 3.90
C LYS A 556 8.72 39.25 5.39
N LYS A 557 7.90 40.03 6.09
CA LYS A 557 7.53 39.79 7.49
C LYS A 557 6.87 38.41 7.68
N SER A 558 6.04 37.99 6.73
CA SER A 558 5.31 36.71 6.79
C SER A 558 6.24 35.48 6.67
N PHE A 559 7.52 35.70 6.33
CA PHE A 559 8.62 34.72 6.34
C PHE A 559 9.59 34.92 7.51
N GLY A 560 9.26 35.81 8.46
CA GLY A 560 10.10 36.12 9.60
C GLY A 560 11.38 36.89 9.27
N TYR A 561 11.47 37.49 8.08
CA TYR A 561 12.69 38.11 7.56
C TYR A 561 13.89 37.16 7.54
N GLN A 562 13.66 35.91 7.15
CA GLN A 562 14.66 34.85 7.06
C GLN A 562 14.65 34.24 5.66
N ASN A 563 15.82 33.79 5.21
CA ASN A 563 16.01 33.17 3.90
C ASN A 563 16.04 31.63 3.95
N ASP A 564 16.58 31.06 5.04
CA ASP A 564 16.83 29.63 5.16
C ASP A 564 15.57 28.88 5.62
N LEU A 565 15.03 28.02 4.73
CA LEU A 565 13.83 27.23 4.95
C LEU A 565 14.10 25.74 4.79
N GLU A 566 13.82 24.98 5.84
CA GLU A 566 14.03 23.53 5.86
C GLU A 566 12.76 22.73 5.58
N SER A 567 12.94 21.55 4.99
CA SER A 567 11.87 20.55 4.91
C SER A 567 11.61 19.92 6.29
N THR A 568 10.44 19.31 6.49
CA THR A 568 10.15 18.62 7.76
C THR A 568 11.12 17.46 8.03
N ASP A 569 11.53 16.72 6.99
CA ASP A 569 12.48 15.63 7.15
C ASP A 569 13.88 16.14 7.55
N ASP A 570 14.35 17.22 6.91
CA ASP A 570 15.64 17.83 7.21
C ASP A 570 15.66 18.46 8.62
N MET A 571 14.57 19.13 8.99
CA MET A 571 14.38 19.67 10.33
C MET A 571 14.37 18.55 11.38
N LEU A 572 13.60 17.47 11.20
CA LEU A 572 13.59 16.33 12.12
C LEU A 572 14.98 15.67 12.23
N LYS A 573 15.72 15.59 11.12
CA LYS A 573 17.10 15.09 11.10
C LYS A 573 18.03 15.99 11.92
N LYS A 574 17.91 17.31 11.77
CA LYS A 574 18.68 18.29 12.56
C LYS A 574 18.35 18.21 14.06
N LEU A 575 17.06 18.12 14.42
CA LEU A 575 16.61 17.95 15.82
C LEU A 575 17.19 16.69 16.47
N ASN A 576 17.24 15.56 15.75
CA ASN A 576 17.75 14.31 16.32
C ASN A 576 19.28 14.24 16.36
N LYS A 577 19.98 15.12 15.65
CA LYS A 577 21.45 15.11 15.52
C LYS A 577 22.14 15.84 16.67
N ASP A 578 21.52 16.89 17.19
CA ASP A 578 22.21 17.84 18.06
C ASP A 578 21.24 18.51 19.04
N GLU A 579 21.61 18.50 20.32
CA GLU A 579 20.85 19.08 21.44
C GLU A 579 20.72 20.62 21.38
N ASP A 580 21.61 21.30 20.64
CA ASP A 580 21.57 22.75 20.43
C ASP A 580 20.55 23.20 19.36
N VAL A 581 19.85 22.24 18.75
CA VAL A 581 18.79 22.48 17.77
C VAL A 581 17.45 22.22 18.45
N ILE A 582 16.64 23.27 18.59
CA ILE A 582 15.35 23.20 19.28
C ILE A 582 14.20 23.67 18.40
N LEU A 583 13.00 23.24 18.76
CA LEU A 583 11.75 23.72 18.17
C LEU A 583 11.09 24.73 19.11
N ASP A 584 10.60 25.84 18.57
CA ASP A 584 9.63 26.69 19.26
C ASP A 584 8.25 26.00 19.30
N GLU A 585 8.06 25.14 20.32
CA GLU A 585 6.80 24.39 20.50
C GLU A 585 5.59 25.33 20.66
N ALA A 586 5.75 26.52 21.26
CA ALA A 586 4.66 27.46 21.47
C ALA A 586 4.14 28.01 20.14
N SER A 587 5.05 28.41 19.24
CA SER A 587 4.69 28.84 17.88
C SER A 587 4.03 27.72 17.08
N TYR A 588 4.50 26.47 17.24
CA TYR A 588 3.87 25.31 16.60
C TYR A 588 2.47 24.98 17.14
N ILE A 589 2.28 24.98 18.46
CA ILE A 589 0.96 24.82 19.08
C ILE A 589 -0.01 25.90 18.58
N ARG A 590 0.45 27.15 18.48
CA ARG A 590 -0.38 28.25 17.96
C ARG A 590 -0.82 27.98 16.52
N ALA A 591 0.10 27.58 15.63
CA ALA A 591 -0.22 27.23 14.26
C ALA A 591 -1.24 26.08 14.20
N ARG A 592 -1.09 25.03 15.02
CA ARG A 592 -2.01 23.89 15.05
C ARG A 592 -3.40 24.25 15.60
N LEU A 593 -3.48 25.09 16.62
CA LEU A 593 -4.75 25.63 17.12
C LEU A 593 -5.43 26.51 16.07
N PHE A 594 -4.67 27.31 15.33
CA PHE A 594 -5.17 28.09 14.21
C PHE A 594 -5.72 27.18 13.09
N ASP A 595 -5.04 26.08 12.75
CA ASP A 595 -5.52 25.10 11.77
C ASP A 595 -6.87 24.49 12.17
N MET A 596 -7.02 24.11 13.45
CA MET A 596 -8.29 23.60 13.99
C MET A 596 -9.39 24.67 13.97
N LEU A 597 -9.03 25.93 14.25
CA LEU A 597 -9.94 27.08 14.21
C LEU A 597 -10.51 27.29 12.80
N ILE A 598 -9.68 27.26 11.75
CA ILE A 598 -10.15 27.42 10.37
C ILE A 598 -10.66 26.12 9.73
N GLY A 599 -10.50 24.97 10.40
CA GLY A 599 -10.96 23.66 9.92
C GLY A 599 -10.06 23.03 8.86
N ASP A 600 -8.78 23.38 8.84
CA ASP A 600 -7.80 22.89 7.87
C ASP A 600 -7.20 21.55 8.32
N TRP A 601 -7.73 20.46 7.77
CA TRP A 601 -7.45 19.08 8.18
C TRP A 601 -6.27 18.42 7.46
N ASP A 602 -5.83 18.93 6.29
CA ASP A 602 -4.84 18.29 5.41
C ASP A 602 -3.39 18.64 5.77
N ARG A 603 -3.09 18.67 7.07
CA ARG A 603 -1.81 19.20 7.58
C ARG A 603 -0.73 18.12 7.71
N HIS A 604 -0.30 17.56 6.57
CA HIS A 604 0.76 16.55 6.50
C HIS A 604 2.18 17.16 6.44
N GLN A 605 3.24 16.34 6.52
CA GLN A 605 4.63 16.82 6.66
C GLN A 605 5.12 17.72 5.53
N ASP A 606 4.59 17.57 4.31
CA ASP A 606 4.99 18.42 3.19
C ASP A 606 4.34 19.80 3.28
N GLN A 607 3.29 19.99 4.08
CA GLN A 607 2.58 21.27 4.23
C GLN A 607 3.22 22.21 5.25
N TRP A 608 4.45 21.91 5.64
CA TRP A 608 5.30 22.74 6.48
C TRP A 608 6.61 23.06 5.76
N ARG A 609 7.10 24.27 6.00
CA ARG A 609 8.53 24.59 6.01
C ARG A 609 8.90 25.07 7.40
N TRP A 610 10.20 25.04 7.68
CA TRP A 610 10.73 25.39 8.99
C TRP A 610 11.77 26.46 8.82
N ILE A 611 11.51 27.63 9.41
CA ILE A 611 12.42 28.77 9.39
C ILE A 611 13.46 28.56 10.49
N GLU A 612 14.75 28.63 10.16
CA GLU A 612 15.84 28.54 11.13
C GLU A 612 16.19 29.94 11.67
N PHE A 613 16.16 30.10 13.00
CA PHE A 613 16.63 31.30 13.70
C PHE A 613 17.86 30.97 14.54
N ARG A 614 18.73 31.96 14.77
CA ARG A 614 19.85 31.86 15.73
C ARG A 614 19.57 32.73 16.94
N GLU A 615 19.33 32.10 18.08
CA GLU A 615 18.95 32.77 19.33
C GLU A 615 19.73 32.16 20.49
N ASN A 616 20.40 32.98 21.31
CA ASN A 616 21.15 32.54 22.50
C ASN A 616 22.18 31.41 22.25
N GLY A 617 22.78 31.37 21.06
CA GLY A 617 23.72 30.31 20.66
C GLY A 617 23.06 29.01 20.16
N GLN A 618 21.74 28.92 20.19
CA GLN A 618 20.95 27.79 19.71
C GLN A 618 20.35 28.05 18.32
N ARG A 619 20.06 26.97 17.60
CA ARG A 619 19.27 27.01 16.37
C ARG A 619 17.82 26.72 16.70
N VAL A 620 16.94 27.69 16.50
CA VAL A 620 15.52 27.61 16.84
C VAL A 620 14.68 27.51 15.57
N PHE A 621 13.94 26.42 15.41
CA PHE A 621 13.02 26.25 14.30
C PHE A 621 11.63 26.81 14.63
N ARG A 622 11.06 27.59 13.71
CA ARG A 622 9.66 28.03 13.75
C ARG A 622 8.89 27.56 12.51
N PRO A 623 7.60 27.24 12.64
CA PRO A 623 6.81 26.69 11.54
C PRO A 623 6.35 27.77 10.55
N LEU A 624 6.47 27.45 9.26
CA LEU A 624 5.86 28.17 8.14
C LEU A 624 4.88 27.20 7.44
N PRO A 625 3.60 27.17 7.86
CA PRO A 625 2.59 26.39 7.15
C PRO A 625 2.35 26.97 5.76
N ARG A 626 2.19 26.08 4.77
CA ARG A 626 1.84 26.42 3.38
C ARG A 626 0.60 25.65 2.94
N ASP A 627 -0.05 26.04 1.85
CA ASP A 627 -1.23 25.35 1.29
C ASP A 627 -2.43 25.31 2.25
N ARG A 628 -3.34 26.26 2.11
CA ARG A 628 -4.49 26.48 3.00
C ARG A 628 -5.82 26.17 2.31
N ASP A 629 -5.81 25.24 1.36
CA ASP A 629 -6.95 24.98 0.48
C ASP A 629 -8.13 24.24 1.13
N GLN A 630 -7.94 23.64 2.30
CA GLN A 630 -9.01 23.00 3.09
C GLN A 630 -9.64 23.89 4.16
N ALA A 631 -9.25 25.17 4.25
CA ALA A 631 -9.89 26.10 5.17
C ALA A 631 -11.40 26.19 4.90
N PHE A 632 -12.21 26.09 5.96
CA PHE A 632 -13.68 26.17 5.93
C PHE A 632 -14.38 25.08 5.09
N SER A 633 -13.77 23.91 4.96
CA SER A 633 -14.25 22.82 4.10
C SER A 633 -15.62 22.22 4.51
N LYS A 634 -16.43 21.85 3.51
CA LYS A 634 -17.76 21.18 3.61
C LYS A 634 -17.77 19.83 2.88
N MET A 635 -16.75 19.00 3.13
CA MET A 635 -16.60 17.72 2.42
C MET A 635 -17.70 16.71 2.77
N SER A 636 -18.16 16.61 4.02
CA SER A 636 -19.17 15.64 4.47
C SER A 636 -20.62 16.08 4.33
N ASP A 637 -20.95 16.81 3.25
CA ASP A 637 -22.32 17.22 2.93
C ASP A 637 -23.09 16.09 2.20
N GLY A 638 -24.41 16.07 2.32
CA GLY A 638 -25.29 15.05 1.74
C GLY A 638 -25.34 13.71 2.48
N PHE A 639 -26.31 12.87 2.13
CA PHE A 639 -26.59 11.62 2.84
C PHE A 639 -25.41 10.64 2.85
N LEU A 640 -24.71 10.46 1.72
CA LEU A 640 -23.66 9.43 1.61
C LEU A 640 -22.42 9.81 2.41
N LEU A 641 -21.89 11.02 2.24
CA LEU A 641 -20.66 11.43 2.93
C LEU A 641 -20.90 11.70 4.42
N SER A 642 -22.05 12.27 4.79
CA SER A 642 -22.42 12.40 6.22
C SER A 642 -22.56 11.04 6.91
N THR A 643 -23.01 10.00 6.19
CA THR A 643 -23.04 8.62 6.71
C THR A 643 -21.63 8.03 6.74
N ALA A 644 -20.83 8.22 5.69
CA ALA A 644 -19.47 7.71 5.59
C ALA A 644 -18.59 8.22 6.74
N VAL A 645 -18.63 9.52 7.07
CA VAL A 645 -17.85 10.06 8.19
C VAL A 645 -18.30 9.53 9.57
N LYS A 646 -19.54 9.03 9.68
CA LYS A 646 -20.04 8.39 10.92
C LYS A 646 -19.55 6.95 11.05
N ILE A 647 -19.59 6.17 9.97
CA ILE A 647 -19.35 4.71 10.00
C ILE A 647 -17.94 4.27 9.55
N ILE A 648 -17.20 5.14 8.84
CA ILE A 648 -15.85 4.89 8.33
C ILE A 648 -14.86 5.82 9.05
N PRO A 649 -13.97 5.31 9.93
CA PRO A 649 -13.04 6.13 10.69
C PRO A 649 -12.12 7.01 9.84
N THR A 650 -11.62 6.49 8.72
CA THR A 650 -10.74 7.24 7.81
C THR A 650 -11.45 8.35 7.06
N ALA A 651 -12.78 8.33 6.97
CA ALA A 651 -13.54 9.42 6.37
C ALA A 651 -13.76 10.60 7.34
N ARG A 652 -13.49 10.43 8.65
CA ARG A 652 -13.77 11.45 9.67
C ARG A 652 -12.99 12.77 9.51
N LEU A 653 -11.89 12.76 8.77
CA LEU A 653 -11.14 13.98 8.44
C LEU A 653 -11.93 14.89 7.48
N LEU A 654 -12.86 14.33 6.70
CA LEU A 654 -13.69 15.05 5.72
C LEU A 654 -14.93 15.71 6.34
N ARG A 655 -14.96 15.90 7.66
CA ARG A 655 -16.13 16.50 8.33
C ARG A 655 -16.33 17.95 7.89
N GLU A 656 -17.59 18.33 7.76
CA GLU A 656 -17.99 19.69 7.46
C GLU A 656 -17.58 20.68 8.56
N TYR A 657 -17.26 21.90 8.15
CA TYR A 657 -16.88 23.00 9.03
C TYR A 657 -18.10 23.57 9.79
N SER A 658 -17.98 23.69 11.11
CA SER A 658 -19.05 24.05 12.05
C SER A 658 -18.55 24.95 13.18
N GLY A 659 -19.47 25.57 13.94
CA GLY A 659 -19.13 26.46 15.07
C GLY A 659 -18.37 25.81 16.24
N ASP A 660 -18.35 24.47 16.35
CA ASP A 660 -17.48 23.74 17.29
C ASP A 660 -16.77 22.59 16.55
N LEU A 661 -15.67 22.10 17.14
CA LEU A 661 -14.93 20.91 16.69
C LEU A 661 -14.97 19.83 17.79
N GLU A 662 -16.04 19.04 17.81
CA GLU A 662 -16.21 17.97 18.80
C GLU A 662 -15.24 16.79 18.56
N ASP A 663 -15.17 16.30 17.32
CA ASP A 663 -14.33 15.15 16.92
C ASP A 663 -12.89 15.58 16.58
N VAL A 664 -12.17 16.11 17.58
CA VAL A 664 -10.76 16.51 17.43
C VAL A 664 -9.86 15.34 17.02
N LYS A 665 -10.23 14.11 17.35
CA LYS A 665 -9.48 12.90 16.94
C LYS A 665 -9.64 12.64 15.45
N GLY A 666 -10.86 12.74 14.92
CA GLY A 666 -11.16 12.49 13.52
C GLY A 666 -10.59 13.52 12.57
N MET A 667 -10.66 14.81 12.94
CA MET A 667 -10.12 15.91 12.12
C MET A 667 -8.58 15.89 12.08
N ASN A 668 -7.93 15.58 13.20
CA ASN A 668 -6.46 15.61 13.29
C ASN A 668 -5.78 14.28 12.95
N VAL A 669 -6.44 13.32 12.27
CA VAL A 669 -5.82 12.02 11.94
C VAL A 669 -4.50 12.18 11.19
N GLU A 670 -4.43 13.11 10.24
CA GLU A 670 -3.25 13.37 9.40
C GLU A 670 -2.12 14.11 10.16
N PRO A 671 -2.37 15.23 10.86
CA PRO A 671 -1.31 15.94 11.59
C PRO A 671 -0.85 15.27 12.89
N TYR A 672 -1.69 14.43 13.51
CA TYR A 672 -1.42 13.85 14.84
C TYR A 672 -0.03 13.18 14.99
N PRO A 673 0.49 12.41 14.00
CA PRO A 673 1.84 11.87 14.09
C PRO A 673 2.96 12.90 14.21
N LEU A 674 2.87 13.99 13.45
CA LEU A 674 3.87 15.04 13.50
C LEU A 674 3.74 15.83 14.81
N ASP A 675 2.50 16.16 15.22
CA ASP A 675 2.20 16.81 16.49
C ASP A 675 2.83 16.05 17.67
N MET A 676 2.67 14.72 17.70
CA MET A 676 3.23 13.85 18.75
C MET A 676 4.76 13.77 18.74
N SER A 677 5.38 14.05 17.60
CA SER A 677 6.84 13.99 17.45
C SER A 677 7.54 15.31 17.80
N LEU A 678 6.79 16.42 17.78
CA LEU A 678 7.28 17.79 17.93
C LEU A 678 6.86 18.45 19.25
N ILE A 679 5.65 18.20 19.75
CA ILE A 679 5.14 18.79 21.00
C ILE A 679 5.45 17.84 22.16
N VAL A 680 6.67 17.91 22.69
CA VAL A 680 7.18 16.93 23.66
C VAL A 680 7.23 17.53 25.08
N GLN A 681 7.55 18.82 25.20
CA GLN A 681 7.81 19.50 26.47
C GLN A 681 6.61 20.30 27.00
N SER A 682 5.82 20.92 26.13
CA SER A 682 4.83 21.93 26.52
C SER A 682 3.70 21.41 27.41
N GLY A 683 3.51 22.09 28.55
CA GLY A 683 2.40 21.90 29.50
C GLY A 683 1.12 22.63 29.10
N LYS A 684 0.03 22.43 29.85
CA LYS A 684 -1.30 23.01 29.53
C LYS A 684 -1.27 24.54 29.51
N GLU A 685 -0.44 25.15 30.34
CA GLU A 685 -0.29 26.60 30.47
C GLU A 685 0.17 27.23 29.15
N VAL A 686 1.04 26.56 28.39
CA VAL A 686 1.49 27.02 27.07
C VAL A 686 0.33 26.99 26.07
N TRP A 687 -0.48 25.92 26.09
CA TRP A 687 -1.66 25.78 25.24
C TRP A 687 -2.70 26.85 25.54
N ASP A 688 -3.01 27.07 26.81
CA ASP A 688 -3.97 28.09 27.25
C ASP A 688 -3.50 29.50 26.87
N ALA A 689 -2.20 29.77 26.97
CA ALA A 689 -1.61 31.02 26.49
C ALA A 689 -1.75 31.19 24.97
N GLN A 690 -1.57 30.13 24.18
CA GLN A 690 -1.75 30.20 22.72
C GLN A 690 -3.22 30.34 22.31
N VAL A 691 -4.15 29.70 23.02
CA VAL A 691 -5.59 29.92 22.82
C VAL A 691 -5.93 31.38 23.04
N LYS A 692 -5.47 31.95 24.16
CA LYS A 692 -5.72 33.36 24.49
C LYS A 692 -5.12 34.30 23.45
N ALA A 693 -3.89 34.06 23.01
CA ALA A 693 -3.26 34.85 21.95
C ALA A 693 -4.08 34.85 20.64
N ILE A 694 -4.69 33.71 20.29
CA ILE A 694 -5.56 33.61 19.11
C ILE A 694 -6.89 34.34 19.32
N GLN A 695 -7.52 34.18 20.49
CA GLN A 695 -8.79 34.83 20.81
C GLN A 695 -8.66 36.36 20.88
N ASP A 696 -7.58 36.86 21.48
CA ASP A 696 -7.30 38.29 21.61
C ASP A 696 -6.90 38.92 20.27
N GLY A 697 -6.16 38.19 19.43
CA GLY A 697 -5.68 38.69 18.12
C GLY A 697 -6.76 38.69 17.03
N LEU A 698 -7.64 37.68 16.99
CA LEU A 698 -8.70 37.57 16.00
C LEU A 698 -9.96 38.30 16.45
N THR A 699 -9.97 39.63 16.39
CA THR A 699 -11.17 40.43 16.68
C THR A 699 -12.23 40.27 15.59
N ASP A 700 -13.44 40.78 15.84
CA ASP A 700 -14.51 40.69 14.85
C ASP A 700 -14.20 41.47 13.57
N GLU A 701 -13.55 42.63 13.73
CA GLU A 701 -13.07 43.50 12.66
C GLU A 701 -11.97 42.82 11.81
N VAL A 702 -11.06 42.08 12.45
CA VAL A 702 -10.02 41.31 11.73
C VAL A 702 -10.67 40.24 10.87
N ILE A 703 -11.65 39.52 11.42
CA ILE A 703 -12.39 38.50 10.67
C ILE A 703 -13.15 39.16 9.51
N ASP A 704 -13.88 40.25 9.74
CA ASP A 704 -14.60 40.94 8.66
C ASP A 704 -13.65 41.43 7.56
N LYS A 705 -12.49 42.00 7.94
CA LYS A 705 -11.45 42.44 7.00
C LYS A 705 -10.87 41.28 6.19
N ALA A 706 -10.62 40.13 6.81
CA ALA A 706 -10.05 38.97 6.12
C ALA A 706 -10.92 38.47 4.97
N PHE A 707 -12.25 38.45 5.16
CA PHE A 707 -13.19 38.01 4.13
C PHE A 707 -13.40 39.03 3.00
N LEU A 708 -12.91 40.26 3.12
CA LEU A 708 -12.84 41.19 1.99
C LEU A 708 -11.86 40.73 0.90
N SER A 709 -10.94 39.81 1.20
CA SER A 709 -10.07 39.20 0.18
C SER A 709 -10.83 38.24 -0.76
N PHE A 710 -12.08 37.87 -0.43
CA PHE A 710 -12.92 37.12 -1.38
C PHE A 710 -13.38 38.04 -2.51
N PRO A 711 -13.46 37.54 -3.76
CA PRO A 711 -14.06 38.30 -4.85
C PRO A 711 -15.48 38.74 -4.49
N GLU A 712 -15.85 39.97 -4.84
CA GLU A 712 -17.12 40.58 -4.46
C GLU A 712 -18.33 39.72 -4.87
N ALA A 713 -18.29 39.11 -6.05
CA ALA A 713 -19.35 38.27 -6.60
C ALA A 713 -19.67 37.01 -5.75
N VAL A 714 -18.75 36.56 -4.89
CA VAL A 714 -18.93 35.37 -4.03
C VAL A 714 -19.08 35.70 -2.55
N ARG A 715 -19.23 36.99 -2.19
CA ARG A 715 -19.52 37.44 -0.82
C ARG A 715 -21.01 37.28 -0.49
N ASP A 716 -21.47 36.03 -0.49
CA ASP A 716 -22.89 35.67 -0.30
C ASP A 716 -23.18 35.11 1.10
N GLU A 717 -24.40 34.58 1.30
CA GLU A 717 -24.83 33.99 2.58
C GLU A 717 -23.90 32.87 3.08
N GLN A 718 -23.21 32.16 2.18
CA GLN A 718 -22.24 31.14 2.58
C GLN A 718 -21.02 31.76 3.29
N MET A 719 -20.58 32.93 2.85
CA MET A 719 -19.50 33.67 3.51
C MET A 719 -19.91 34.09 4.93
N GLU A 720 -21.12 34.61 5.10
CA GLU A 720 -21.62 35.00 6.43
C GLU A 720 -21.79 33.79 7.37
N LEU A 721 -22.19 32.63 6.84
CA LEU A 721 -22.21 31.39 7.61
C LEU A 721 -20.81 30.95 8.05
N ILE A 722 -19.79 31.07 7.18
CA ILE A 722 -18.40 30.77 7.54
C ILE A 722 -17.93 31.71 8.66
N LYS A 723 -18.18 33.02 8.54
CA LYS A 723 -17.82 34.01 9.56
C LYS A 723 -18.49 33.71 10.90
N LYS A 724 -19.79 33.39 10.89
CA LYS A 724 -20.52 32.97 12.09
C LYS A 724 -19.89 31.74 12.74
N ASN A 725 -19.57 30.71 11.95
CA ASN A 725 -18.92 29.51 12.46
C ASN A 725 -17.52 29.79 13.00
N LEU A 726 -16.73 30.65 12.33
CA LEU A 726 -15.41 31.07 12.80
C LEU A 726 -15.47 31.82 14.14
N ARG A 727 -16.43 32.74 14.31
CA ARG A 727 -16.67 33.43 15.60
C ARG A 727 -17.01 32.46 16.70
N SER A 728 -17.97 31.57 16.46
CA SER A 728 -18.38 30.54 17.43
C SER A 728 -17.22 29.60 17.77
N ARG A 729 -16.40 29.22 16.79
CA ARG A 729 -15.26 28.33 17.00
C ARG A 729 -14.10 29.02 17.74
N ARG A 730 -13.88 30.32 17.51
CA ARG A 730 -12.95 31.17 18.28
C ARG A 730 -13.37 31.22 19.75
N GLU A 731 -14.65 31.41 20.04
CA GLU A 731 -15.19 31.39 21.40
C GLU A 731 -15.00 30.03 22.08
N ASN A 732 -15.22 28.94 21.33
CA ASN A 732 -15.05 27.56 21.81
C ASN A 732 -13.60 27.05 21.79
N LEU A 733 -12.62 27.84 21.36
CA LEU A 733 -11.26 27.38 21.08
C LEU A 733 -10.56 26.77 22.30
N GLN A 734 -10.83 27.28 23.51
CA GLN A 734 -10.31 26.70 24.75
C GLN A 734 -10.80 25.26 24.96
N ALA A 735 -12.09 25.00 24.75
CA ALA A 735 -12.65 23.66 24.89
C ALA A 735 -12.12 22.70 23.81
N ILE A 736 -11.92 23.19 22.58
CA ILE A 736 -11.28 22.42 21.49
C ILE A 736 -9.84 22.06 21.88
N SER A 737 -9.07 23.05 22.35
CA SER A 737 -7.70 22.90 22.83
C SER A 737 -7.62 21.88 23.96
N ASP A 738 -8.50 21.96 24.97
CA ASP A 738 -8.53 21.03 26.10
C ASP A 738 -8.82 19.59 25.66
N ARG A 739 -9.76 19.40 24.71
CA ARG A 739 -10.05 18.08 24.13
C ARG A 739 -8.84 17.52 23.39
N TYR A 740 -8.14 18.35 22.61
CA TYR A 740 -6.97 17.92 21.85
C TYR A 740 -5.74 17.68 22.73
N TYR A 741 -5.46 18.58 23.68
CA TYR A 741 -4.42 18.41 24.70
C TYR A 741 -4.61 17.08 25.45
N LYS A 742 -5.84 16.77 25.87
CA LYS A 742 -6.16 15.49 26.53
C LYS A 742 -5.96 14.29 25.59
N LEU A 743 -6.20 14.42 24.29
CA LEU A 743 -5.94 13.36 23.32
C LEU A 743 -4.44 13.11 23.16
N MET A 744 -3.67 14.17 22.94
CA MET A 744 -2.21 14.16 22.79
C MET A 744 -1.53 13.57 24.02
N ASN A 745 -1.88 14.04 25.21
CA ASN A 745 -1.20 13.66 26.45
C ASN A 745 -1.58 12.28 27.01
N LYS A 746 -2.51 11.55 26.39
CA LYS A 746 -2.82 10.15 26.76
C LYS A 746 -1.63 9.22 26.56
N LEU A 747 -0.79 9.49 25.57
CA LEU A 747 0.45 8.78 25.26
C LEU A 747 1.56 9.82 25.21
N ALA A 748 2.63 9.64 25.98
CA ALA A 748 3.84 10.44 25.80
C ALA A 748 4.87 9.65 24.98
N VAL A 749 5.51 10.31 24.02
CA VAL A 749 6.64 9.75 23.27
C VAL A 749 7.85 10.64 23.51
N VAL A 750 8.86 10.09 24.18
CA VAL A 750 10.15 10.73 24.46
C VAL A 750 11.18 10.06 23.57
N LYS A 751 12.09 10.85 23.01
CA LYS A 751 13.14 10.38 22.10
C LYS A 751 14.48 10.91 22.60
N GLY A 752 15.51 10.10 22.49
CA GLY A 752 16.89 10.54 22.56
C GLY A 752 17.33 11.24 21.28
N THR A 753 18.64 11.36 21.18
CA THR A 753 19.42 11.80 20.03
C THR A 753 20.11 10.59 19.40
N ASN A 754 20.83 10.75 18.29
CA ASN A 754 21.65 9.66 17.73
C ASN A 754 23.07 9.63 18.33
N LYS A 755 23.20 9.87 19.64
CA LYS A 755 24.46 9.93 20.38
C LYS A 755 24.22 9.38 21.80
N ASP A 756 25.25 9.05 22.58
CA ASP A 756 25.12 8.52 23.95
C ASP A 756 24.18 9.33 24.89
N ASP A 757 23.01 8.80 25.25
CA ASP A 757 22.02 9.44 26.11
C ASP A 757 21.76 8.70 27.43
N TRP A 758 21.39 9.46 28.46
CA TRP A 758 20.98 8.93 29.76
C TRP A 758 19.55 9.35 30.09
N PHE A 759 18.69 8.39 30.38
CA PHE A 759 17.31 8.62 30.83
C PHE A 759 17.14 8.26 32.30
N ASP A 760 16.87 9.26 33.14
CA ASP A 760 16.40 9.08 34.51
C ASP A 760 14.86 9.07 34.53
N ILE A 761 14.28 7.95 34.96
CA ILE A 761 12.82 7.77 35.10
C ILE A 761 12.49 7.58 36.58
N GLU A 762 12.11 8.67 37.24
CA GLU A 762 11.73 8.68 38.64
C GLU A 762 10.24 8.34 38.81
N ARG A 763 9.97 7.27 39.56
CA ARG A 763 8.64 6.75 39.89
C ARG A 763 8.18 7.37 41.20
N MET A 764 7.36 8.42 41.09
CA MET A 764 6.91 9.25 42.21
C MET A 764 5.54 8.81 42.76
N PRO A 765 5.17 9.23 43.98
CA PRO A 765 3.83 8.99 44.53
C PRO A 765 2.68 9.56 43.69
N ASN A 766 1.47 9.07 43.92
CA ASN A 766 0.21 9.56 43.31
C ASN A 766 0.16 9.43 41.78
N GLY A 767 0.85 8.45 41.22
CA GLY A 767 0.86 8.19 39.78
C GLY A 767 1.61 9.22 38.96
N LYS A 768 2.53 9.97 39.57
CA LYS A 768 3.45 10.87 38.87
C LYS A 768 4.70 10.09 38.39
N THR A 769 5.26 10.47 37.25
CA THR A 769 6.54 9.95 36.76
C THR A 769 7.31 11.08 36.12
N LYS A 770 8.49 11.40 36.67
CA LYS A 770 9.40 12.38 36.09
C LYS A 770 10.36 11.66 35.14
N VAL A 771 10.50 12.17 33.93
CA VAL A 771 11.47 11.70 32.95
C VAL A 771 12.43 12.86 32.69
N THR A 772 13.72 12.62 32.91
CA THR A 772 14.79 13.56 32.55
C THR A 772 15.78 12.85 31.63
N ALA A 773 16.09 13.44 30.48
CA ALA A 773 17.05 12.93 29.52
C ALA A 773 18.28 13.85 29.42
N TYR A 774 19.47 13.25 29.47
CA TYR A 774 20.77 13.92 29.48
C TYR A 774 21.64 13.44 28.33
N ARG A 775 22.46 14.32 27.79
CA ARG A 775 23.65 13.93 27.00
C ARG A 775 24.70 13.30 27.89
N ILE A 776 25.30 12.20 27.45
CA ILE A 776 26.53 11.67 28.02
C ILE A 776 27.71 12.28 27.26
N LYS A 777 28.63 12.94 27.98
CA LYS A 777 29.83 13.57 27.41
C LYS A 777 31.02 13.27 28.32
N GLY A 778 32.00 12.53 27.80
CA GLY A 778 33.17 12.10 28.59
C GLY A 778 32.82 11.13 29.71
N GLY A 779 31.73 10.35 29.55
CA GLY A 779 31.25 9.38 30.54
C GLY A 779 30.38 9.97 31.66
N GLU A 780 30.12 11.28 31.65
CA GLU A 780 29.31 11.97 32.67
C GLU A 780 28.01 12.53 32.06
N LYS A 781 26.96 12.64 32.89
CA LYS A 781 25.70 13.34 32.55
C LYS A 781 25.98 14.84 32.43
N LYS A 782 25.66 15.45 31.29
CA LYS A 782 25.82 16.90 31.07
C LYS A 782 24.50 17.57 30.74
N ASP A 783 24.23 17.79 29.46
CA ASP A 783 23.18 18.69 29.00
C ASP A 783 21.80 18.02 29.09
N ILE A 784 20.85 18.69 29.75
CA ILE A 784 19.45 18.24 29.81
C ILE A 784 18.73 18.74 28.57
N PHE A 785 18.22 17.83 27.74
CA PHE A 785 17.42 18.18 26.57
C PHE A 785 15.94 17.81 26.70
N HIS A 786 15.58 17.05 27.73
CA HIS A 786 14.18 16.77 28.08
C HIS A 786 14.02 16.67 29.60
N GLU A 787 13.03 17.38 30.15
CA GLU A 787 12.60 17.20 31.53
C GLU A 787 11.09 17.41 31.64
N ARG A 788 10.35 16.37 32.05
CA ARG A 788 8.90 16.50 32.23
C ARG A 788 8.36 15.55 33.29
N THR A 789 7.39 16.03 34.07
CA THR A 789 6.61 15.20 35.00
C THR A 789 5.25 14.88 34.40
N TYR A 790 4.97 13.60 34.23
CA TYR A 790 3.71 13.08 33.71
C TYR A 790 2.81 12.59 34.85
N ASN A 791 1.49 12.73 34.70
CA ASN A 791 0.51 12.26 35.67
C ASN A 791 -0.41 11.19 35.06
N LYS A 792 -0.65 10.09 35.78
CA LYS A 792 -1.52 9.00 35.33
C LYS A 792 -2.95 9.41 34.99
N THR A 793 -3.49 10.46 35.59
CA THR A 793 -4.84 10.96 35.26
C THR A 793 -4.94 11.36 33.78
N GLU A 794 -3.88 11.96 33.25
CA GLU A 794 -3.75 12.44 31.87
C GLU A 794 -3.04 11.40 30.99
N THR A 795 -1.82 11.02 31.37
CA THR A 795 -0.93 10.12 30.61
C THR A 795 -1.09 8.67 31.03
N LYS A 796 -1.54 7.82 30.11
CA LYS A 796 -1.75 6.39 30.37
C LYS A 796 -0.50 5.57 30.10
N GLU A 797 0.36 6.04 29.20
CA GLU A 797 1.55 5.32 28.75
C GLU A 797 2.64 6.29 28.29
N ILE A 798 3.90 5.94 28.54
CA ILE A 798 5.09 6.67 28.07
C ILE A 798 5.95 5.70 27.26
N TRP A 799 6.33 6.09 26.05
CA TRP A 799 7.32 5.39 25.23
C TRP A 799 8.60 6.23 25.20
N ILE A 800 9.74 5.63 25.56
CA ILE A 800 11.04 6.29 25.57
C ILE A 800 11.93 5.53 24.58
N TYR A 801 12.30 6.18 23.48
CA TYR A 801 13.21 5.63 22.48
C TYR A 801 14.60 6.22 22.68
N ALA A 802 15.62 5.39 22.84
CA ALA A 802 17.00 5.83 22.99
C ALA A 802 17.59 6.28 21.64
N LEU A 803 17.24 5.55 20.56
CA LEU A 803 17.63 5.73 19.14
C LEU A 803 18.93 5.04 18.75
N ASP A 804 20.09 5.65 18.93
CA ASP A 804 21.39 5.14 18.44
C ASP A 804 22.50 5.45 19.46
N ASP A 805 23.68 4.85 19.29
CA ASP A 805 24.79 4.91 20.23
C ASP A 805 24.52 4.23 21.59
N ASP A 806 25.44 4.35 22.55
CA ASP A 806 25.40 3.60 23.81
C ASP A 806 24.57 4.36 24.86
N ASP A 807 23.33 3.93 25.06
CA ASP A 807 22.38 4.64 25.93
C ASP A 807 22.21 3.99 27.31
N VAL A 808 21.74 4.78 28.29
CA VAL A 808 21.48 4.30 29.65
C VAL A 808 20.06 4.61 30.09
N PHE A 809 19.34 3.58 30.51
CA PHE A 809 18.05 3.70 31.17
C PHE A 809 18.15 3.44 32.67
N HIS A 810 17.90 4.46 33.48
CA HIS A 810 17.90 4.36 34.94
C HIS A 810 16.50 4.62 35.52
N VAL A 811 15.84 3.57 36.02
CA VAL A 811 14.45 3.65 36.53
C VAL A 811 14.43 3.42 38.04
N TYR A 812 14.05 4.44 38.82
CA TYR A 812 14.11 4.40 40.28
C TYR A 812 12.89 5.05 40.96
N GLY A 813 12.88 5.11 42.29
CA GLY A 813 11.75 5.62 43.09
C GLY A 813 10.72 4.55 43.50
N ASN A 814 9.97 4.84 44.56
CA ASN A 814 9.06 3.90 45.22
C ASN A 814 7.57 4.28 45.10
N GLY A 815 7.22 5.08 44.09
CA GLY A 815 5.86 5.54 43.85
C GLY A 815 4.79 4.46 43.67
N ASN A 816 3.52 4.87 43.80
CA ASN A 816 2.33 4.03 43.63
C ASN A 816 1.46 4.54 42.45
N ASN A 817 0.40 3.80 42.11
CA ASN A 817 -0.53 4.16 41.03
C ASN A 817 0.16 4.48 39.69
N LEU A 818 1.17 3.69 39.31
CA LEU A 818 2.12 4.08 38.27
C LEU A 818 1.55 4.10 36.83
N ILE A 819 2.14 4.97 35.99
CA ILE A 819 1.96 5.05 34.53
C ILE A 819 2.67 3.87 33.86
N LYS A 820 2.12 3.31 32.77
CA LYS A 820 2.83 2.29 31.99
C LYS A 820 4.01 2.92 31.24
N VAL A 821 5.21 2.34 31.35
CA VAL A 821 6.40 2.85 30.66
C VAL A 821 6.96 1.78 29.75
N ARG A 822 7.35 2.18 28.53
CA ARG A 822 8.10 1.37 27.59
C ARG A 822 9.44 2.02 27.31
N LEU A 823 10.51 1.26 27.44
CA LEU A 823 11.85 1.67 27.03
C LEU A 823 12.20 0.91 25.77
N ILE A 824 12.73 1.59 24.77
CA ILE A 824 13.11 1.03 23.48
C ILE A 824 14.57 1.40 23.27
N GLY A 825 15.42 0.38 23.27
CA GLY A 825 16.85 0.52 23.00
C GLY A 825 17.17 0.98 21.58
N GLY A 826 18.45 1.27 21.37
CA GLY A 826 19.02 1.70 20.12
C GLY A 826 19.69 0.57 19.32
N GLN A 827 20.59 0.94 18.43
CA GLN A 827 21.33 -0.01 17.61
C GLN A 827 22.63 -0.49 18.25
N ASN A 828 23.14 0.17 19.29
CA ASN A 828 24.39 -0.16 19.96
C ASN A 828 24.13 -0.75 21.36
N ASN A 829 25.09 -0.68 22.29
CA ASN A 829 24.98 -1.39 23.57
C ASN A 829 24.29 -0.52 24.62
N ASP A 830 23.00 -0.78 24.81
CA ASP A 830 22.22 -0.10 25.85
C ASP A 830 22.43 -0.71 27.24
N THR A 831 22.42 0.14 28.26
CA THR A 831 22.51 -0.26 29.67
C THR A 831 21.19 -0.01 30.38
N TYR A 832 20.61 -1.07 30.98
CA TYR A 832 19.36 -1.00 31.73
C TYR A 832 19.63 -1.17 33.24
N ASP A 833 19.55 -0.06 33.99
CA ASP A 833 19.55 -0.05 35.45
C ASP A 833 18.14 0.16 36.02
N ILE A 834 17.37 -0.93 36.08
CA ILE A 834 15.98 -0.89 36.50
C ILE A 834 15.86 -1.21 38.00
N LYS A 835 15.78 -0.20 38.86
CA LYS A 835 15.51 -0.39 40.30
C LYS A 835 14.01 -0.60 40.59
N ASN A 836 13.11 0.00 39.79
CA ASN A 836 11.65 -0.20 39.88
C ASN A 836 11.03 -0.64 38.53
N GLY A 837 10.76 -1.94 38.40
CA GLY A 837 10.18 -2.53 37.18
C GLY A 837 8.65 -2.58 37.12
N LYS A 838 7.91 -2.00 38.07
CA LYS A 838 6.44 -2.10 38.08
C LYS A 838 5.83 -1.33 36.91
N LYS A 839 5.00 -2.02 36.11
CA LYS A 839 4.39 -1.52 34.86
C LYS A 839 5.43 -0.98 33.85
N LEU A 840 6.62 -1.57 33.86
CA LEU A 840 7.69 -1.27 32.91
C LEU A 840 7.88 -2.45 31.96
N THR A 841 7.93 -2.18 30.67
CA THR A 841 8.37 -3.13 29.64
C THR A 841 9.53 -2.51 28.90
N TYR A 842 10.54 -3.28 28.53
CA TYR A 842 11.64 -2.75 27.73
C TYR A 842 12.02 -3.70 26.60
N TYR A 843 12.37 -3.09 25.47
CA TYR A 843 12.59 -3.72 24.17
C TYR A 843 14.01 -3.45 23.70
N ASP A 844 14.63 -4.50 23.17
CA ASP A 844 15.94 -4.41 22.55
C ASP A 844 16.11 -5.54 21.52
N TYR A 845 17.16 -5.46 20.72
CA TYR A 845 17.54 -6.49 19.77
C TYR A 845 17.94 -7.79 20.47
N LYS A 846 17.47 -8.91 19.92
CA LYS A 846 17.87 -10.24 20.41
C LYS A 846 19.27 -10.63 19.95
N SER A 847 19.64 -10.18 18.75
CA SER A 847 20.90 -10.50 18.09
C SER A 847 22.06 -9.57 18.45
N LYS A 848 21.80 -8.46 19.16
CA LYS A 848 22.82 -7.50 19.60
C LYS A 848 23.10 -7.63 21.10
N LYS A 849 24.20 -7.02 21.54
CA LYS A 849 24.61 -7.01 22.95
C LYS A 849 24.03 -5.79 23.63
N SER A 850 23.44 -6.01 24.81
CA SER A 850 23.00 -4.96 25.73
C SER A 850 23.32 -5.40 27.17
N THR A 851 23.47 -4.43 28.06
CA THR A 851 23.86 -4.65 29.46
C THR A 851 22.65 -4.50 30.39
N PHE A 852 22.34 -5.54 31.17
CA PHE A 852 21.22 -5.52 32.12
C PHE A 852 21.74 -5.64 33.56
N LEU A 853 21.65 -4.56 34.34
CA LEU A 853 22.16 -4.54 35.72
C LEU A 853 21.18 -5.15 36.73
N THR A 854 19.92 -5.32 36.36
CA THR A 854 18.88 -5.96 37.19
C THR A 854 17.95 -6.85 36.34
N ASN A 855 17.18 -7.71 37.01
CA ASN A 855 16.14 -8.54 36.39
C ASN A 855 14.72 -7.99 36.62
N LYS A 856 14.57 -6.69 36.93
CA LYS A 856 13.26 -6.08 37.20
C LYS A 856 12.60 -5.57 35.92
N GLY A 857 11.27 -5.61 35.87
CA GLY A 857 10.48 -5.20 34.71
C GLY A 857 10.28 -6.35 33.70
N HIS A 858 9.49 -6.11 32.67
CA HIS A 858 9.24 -7.10 31.62
C HIS A 858 10.19 -6.88 30.43
N ARG A 859 11.19 -7.74 30.26
CA ARG A 859 12.16 -7.69 29.17
C ARG A 859 11.65 -8.43 27.93
N ILE A 860 11.71 -7.79 26.77
CA ILE A 860 11.40 -8.42 25.49
C ILE A 860 12.56 -8.17 24.52
N LEU A 861 13.32 -9.23 24.22
CA LEU A 861 14.37 -9.18 23.20
C LEU A 861 13.84 -9.77 21.88
N THR A 862 13.87 -8.99 20.81
CA THR A 862 13.31 -9.36 19.51
C THR A 862 14.13 -8.79 18.36
N ASP A 863 14.25 -9.50 17.25
CA ASP A 863 14.83 -8.94 16.01
C ASP A 863 13.73 -8.46 15.04
N ASN A 864 12.49 -8.29 15.52
CA ASN A 864 11.43 -7.71 14.72
C ASN A 864 11.74 -6.23 14.44
N TYR A 865 12.09 -5.94 13.19
CA TYR A 865 12.59 -4.64 12.78
C TYR A 865 11.62 -3.51 13.12
N GLU A 866 10.32 -3.66 12.81
CA GLU A 866 9.28 -2.66 13.08
C GLU A 866 9.05 -2.41 14.58
N THR A 867 9.45 -3.34 15.47
CA THR A 867 9.31 -3.17 16.92
C THR A 867 10.43 -2.28 17.48
N ASN A 868 11.67 -2.49 17.03
CA ASN A 868 12.83 -1.80 17.58
C ASN A 868 13.14 -0.49 16.86
N VAL A 869 12.69 -0.30 15.62
CA VAL A 869 12.98 0.92 14.85
C VAL A 869 11.96 2.02 15.13
N TYR A 870 12.46 3.20 15.47
CA TYR A 870 11.64 4.38 15.64
C TYR A 870 11.03 4.83 14.30
N ASN A 871 9.72 5.03 14.30
CA ASN A 871 8.96 5.62 13.21
C ASN A 871 7.91 6.56 13.82
N TYR A 872 8.00 7.85 13.55
CA TYR A 872 7.09 8.85 14.12
C TYR A 872 5.62 8.65 13.71
N LYS A 873 5.36 7.97 12.57
CA LYS A 873 4.01 7.58 12.13
C LYS A 873 3.47 6.36 12.89
N LYS A 874 4.29 5.64 13.66
CA LYS A 874 3.89 4.49 14.49
C LYS A 874 3.41 4.96 15.87
N LEU A 875 2.13 5.30 15.97
CA LEU A 875 1.48 5.69 17.24
C LEU A 875 0.35 4.76 17.64
N LYS A 876 -0.15 4.93 18.87
CA LYS A 876 -1.38 4.24 19.29
C LYS A 876 -2.57 4.81 18.54
N ASN A 877 -3.31 3.95 17.86
CA ASN A 877 -4.58 4.32 17.26
C ASN A 877 -5.56 3.13 17.31
N GLY A 878 -6.80 3.37 16.90
CA GLY A 878 -7.84 2.36 16.86
C GLY A 878 -8.94 2.77 15.89
N ALA A 879 -9.50 1.78 15.20
CA ALA A 879 -10.50 1.95 14.15
C ALA A 879 -11.64 0.96 14.34
N THR A 880 -12.88 1.44 14.20
CA THR A 880 -14.08 0.63 14.20
C THR A 880 -14.76 0.76 12.84
N GLN A 881 -14.93 -0.36 12.14
CA GLN A 881 -15.59 -0.43 10.85
C GLN A 881 -16.87 -1.26 10.98
N ILE A 882 -17.98 -0.77 10.43
CA ILE A 882 -19.28 -1.47 10.41
C ILE A 882 -19.69 -1.65 8.94
N LEU A 883 -19.94 -2.90 8.55
CA LEU A 883 -20.26 -3.28 7.17
C LEU A 883 -21.58 -4.05 7.14
N PRO A 884 -22.61 -3.56 6.42
CA PRO A 884 -23.84 -4.33 6.22
C PRO A 884 -23.64 -5.43 5.16
N THR A 885 -24.44 -6.48 5.23
CA THR A 885 -24.48 -7.55 4.22
C THR A 885 -25.92 -7.91 3.89
N LEU A 886 -26.21 -8.10 2.60
CA LEU A 886 -27.52 -8.54 2.11
C LEU A 886 -27.33 -9.76 1.21
N GLY A 887 -28.25 -10.71 1.25
CA GLY A 887 -28.20 -11.85 0.35
C GLY A 887 -29.51 -12.60 0.24
N PHE A 888 -29.56 -13.50 -0.74
CA PHE A 888 -30.68 -14.41 -0.95
C PHE A 888 -30.20 -15.75 -1.48
N ASN A 889 -30.80 -16.84 -0.99
CA ASN A 889 -30.80 -18.16 -1.63
C ASN A 889 -32.03 -18.97 -1.16
N PRO A 890 -32.39 -20.10 -1.79
CA PRO A 890 -33.62 -20.82 -1.47
C PRO A 890 -33.65 -21.38 -0.04
N ASP A 891 -32.50 -21.76 0.51
CA ASP A 891 -32.41 -22.33 1.87
C ASP A 891 -32.53 -21.24 2.95
N ASP A 892 -31.83 -20.12 2.80
CA ASP A 892 -31.82 -19.00 3.75
C ASP A 892 -33.04 -18.06 3.60
N GLY A 893 -33.64 -18.04 2.42
CA GLY A 893 -34.51 -16.94 1.97
C GLY A 893 -33.72 -15.65 1.81
N PHE A 894 -34.38 -14.51 2.04
CA PHE A 894 -33.67 -13.24 2.19
C PHE A 894 -32.86 -13.25 3.49
N LYS A 895 -31.68 -12.63 3.50
CA LYS A 895 -30.89 -12.44 4.71
C LYS A 895 -30.32 -11.04 4.81
N VAL A 896 -30.33 -10.52 6.04
CA VAL A 896 -29.74 -9.24 6.41
C VAL A 896 -28.77 -9.48 7.53
N GLY A 897 -27.56 -8.96 7.40
CA GLY A 897 -26.53 -9.08 8.43
C GLY A 897 -25.62 -7.87 8.50
N PHE A 898 -24.72 -7.91 9.48
CA PHE A 898 -23.68 -6.92 9.67
C PHE A 898 -22.38 -7.57 10.16
N SER A 899 -21.27 -6.87 9.93
CA SER A 899 -19.95 -7.18 10.50
C SER A 899 -19.33 -5.91 11.07
N THR A 900 -19.07 -5.90 12.37
CA THR A 900 -18.35 -4.83 13.07
C THR A 900 -16.95 -5.30 13.42
N THR A 901 -15.93 -4.63 12.88
CA THR A 901 -14.52 -4.91 13.18
C THR A 901 -13.89 -3.74 13.92
N MET A 902 -13.46 -3.96 15.16
CA MET A 902 -12.69 -3.02 15.98
C MET A 902 -11.23 -3.47 15.98
N THR A 903 -10.32 -2.66 15.46
CA THR A 903 -8.88 -2.95 15.46
C THR A 903 -8.14 -1.90 16.27
N ASP A 904 -7.36 -2.35 17.25
CA ASP A 904 -6.48 -1.50 18.04
C ASP A 904 -5.02 -1.74 17.66
N TYR A 905 -4.28 -0.66 17.53
CA TYR A 905 -2.85 -0.68 17.27
C TYR A 905 -2.13 0.00 18.44
N GLY A 906 -1.35 -0.80 19.16
CA GLY A 906 -0.44 -0.41 20.21
C GLY A 906 1.02 -0.37 19.73
N PHE A 907 1.93 -0.52 20.69
CA PHE A 907 3.37 -0.59 20.44
C PHE A 907 3.76 -1.87 19.69
N GLU A 908 3.41 -3.03 20.25
CA GLU A 908 3.58 -4.36 19.64
C GLU A 908 2.39 -4.68 18.74
N ARG A 909 2.67 -5.04 17.47
CA ARG A 909 1.66 -5.36 16.45
C ARG A 909 2.07 -6.65 15.73
N ASN A 910 1.14 -7.54 15.33
CA ASN A 910 1.46 -8.57 14.31
C ASN A 910 0.22 -9.26 13.66
N PRO A 911 -0.62 -8.58 12.83
CA PRO A 911 -0.40 -7.25 12.24
C PRO A 911 -1.03 -6.07 13.02
N PHE A 912 -1.83 -6.35 14.04
CA PHE A 912 -2.44 -5.37 14.95
C PHE A 912 -2.09 -5.73 16.40
N THR A 913 -2.54 -4.98 17.41
CA THR A 913 -2.38 -5.39 18.81
C THR A 913 -3.56 -6.25 19.25
N SER A 914 -4.77 -5.79 18.98
CA SER A 914 -5.99 -6.58 19.13
C SER A 914 -6.96 -6.28 18.01
N ARG A 915 -7.75 -7.27 17.63
CA ARG A 915 -8.87 -7.12 16.70
C ARG A 915 -10.06 -7.90 17.21
N HIS A 916 -11.20 -7.25 17.25
CA HIS A 916 -12.48 -7.82 17.62
C HIS A 916 -13.42 -7.73 16.42
N THR A 917 -14.01 -8.84 16.01
CA THR A 917 -14.99 -8.89 14.94
C THR A 917 -16.29 -9.48 15.49
N LEU A 918 -17.36 -8.69 15.47
CA LEU A 918 -18.72 -9.12 15.80
C LEU A 918 -19.52 -9.23 14.50
N ARG A 919 -20.14 -10.37 14.26
CA ARG A 919 -20.99 -10.62 13.09
C ARG A 919 -22.35 -11.08 13.56
N GLY A 920 -23.39 -10.75 12.79
CA GLY A 920 -24.69 -11.38 12.96
C GLY A 920 -25.53 -11.28 11.71
N ALA A 921 -26.35 -12.29 11.47
CA ALA A 921 -27.30 -12.32 10.37
C ALA A 921 -28.66 -12.87 10.82
N TYR A 922 -29.72 -12.40 10.17
CA TYR A 922 -31.07 -12.90 10.31
C TYR A 922 -31.52 -13.54 8.99
N TYR A 923 -32.13 -14.73 9.08
CA TYR A 923 -32.52 -15.58 7.97
C TYR A 923 -34.05 -15.64 7.88
N PHE A 924 -34.63 -15.06 6.84
CA PHE A 924 -36.08 -14.86 6.77
C PHE A 924 -36.85 -16.15 6.46
N ALA A 925 -36.24 -17.15 5.81
CA ALA A 925 -36.93 -18.41 5.51
C ALA A 925 -37.20 -19.25 6.77
N THR A 926 -36.35 -19.15 7.79
CA THR A 926 -36.43 -19.98 9.00
C THR A 926 -36.76 -19.17 10.25
N SER A 927 -36.73 -17.83 10.17
CA SER A 927 -36.75 -16.93 11.34
C SER A 927 -35.63 -17.23 12.34
N GLY A 928 -34.52 -17.79 11.84
CA GLY A 928 -33.29 -18.03 12.58
C GLY A 928 -32.36 -16.82 12.56
N PHE A 929 -31.43 -16.77 13.50
CA PHE A 929 -30.33 -15.81 13.49
C PHE A 929 -29.05 -16.45 14.01
N ASP A 930 -27.91 -15.89 13.62
CA ASP A 930 -26.62 -16.25 14.16
C ASP A 930 -25.85 -15.01 14.65
N VAL A 931 -24.96 -15.23 15.60
CA VAL A 931 -24.04 -14.22 16.13
C VAL A 931 -22.68 -14.86 16.30
N GLY A 932 -21.64 -14.22 15.76
CA GLY A 932 -20.25 -14.64 15.87
C GLY A 932 -19.40 -13.54 16.48
N TYR A 933 -18.49 -13.92 17.39
CA TYR A 933 -17.44 -13.04 17.91
C TYR A 933 -16.07 -13.70 17.71
N THR A 934 -15.15 -13.00 17.06
CA THR A 934 -13.74 -13.38 16.96
C THR A 934 -12.88 -12.29 17.58
N GLY A 935 -12.12 -12.61 18.63
CA GLY A 935 -11.12 -11.72 19.22
C GLY A 935 -9.70 -12.27 19.00
N GLU A 936 -8.81 -11.51 18.36
CA GLU A 936 -7.42 -11.88 18.15
C GLU A 936 -6.49 -10.89 18.88
N PHE A 937 -5.56 -11.40 19.69
CA PHE A 937 -4.63 -10.63 20.51
C PHE A 937 -3.20 -11.02 20.15
N SER A 938 -2.39 -10.04 19.74
CA SER A 938 -1.08 -10.32 19.15
C SER A 938 0.04 -10.55 20.16
N ASN A 939 1.04 -11.33 19.74
CA ASN A 939 2.29 -11.57 20.46
C ASN A 939 2.10 -12.09 21.91
N ILE A 940 1.15 -13.00 22.12
CA ILE A 940 0.92 -13.63 23.43
C ILE A 940 2.05 -14.63 23.76
N ILE A 941 2.55 -15.35 22.76
CA ILE A 941 3.73 -16.22 22.89
C ILE A 941 4.65 -15.98 21.69
N GLY A 942 5.67 -15.12 21.86
CA GLY A 942 6.54 -14.73 20.75
C GLY A 942 5.73 -14.11 19.60
N ARG A 943 5.71 -14.77 18.43
CA ARG A 943 4.93 -14.35 17.25
C ARG A 943 3.53 -14.99 17.14
N TRP A 944 3.11 -15.74 18.16
CA TRP A 944 1.80 -16.36 18.19
C TRP A 944 0.78 -15.46 18.88
N ASN A 945 -0.37 -15.34 18.25
CA ASN A 945 -1.50 -14.56 18.73
C ASN A 945 -2.50 -15.51 19.42
N LEU A 946 -3.22 -15.04 20.43
CA LEU A 946 -4.38 -15.73 20.97
C LEU A 946 -5.61 -15.33 20.17
N MET A 947 -6.37 -16.30 19.66
CA MET A 947 -7.65 -16.11 19.00
C MET A 947 -8.74 -16.76 19.85
N LEU A 948 -9.80 -16.01 20.17
CA LEU A 948 -11.01 -16.50 20.82
C LEU A 948 -12.14 -16.41 19.80
N ASP A 949 -12.70 -17.55 19.43
CA ASP A 949 -13.80 -17.64 18.48
C ASP A 949 -15.04 -18.19 19.18
N VAL A 950 -16.13 -17.41 19.15
CA VAL A 950 -17.42 -17.74 19.77
C VAL A 950 -18.49 -17.67 18.68
N HIS A 951 -19.32 -18.69 18.58
CA HIS A 951 -20.44 -18.70 17.64
C HIS A 951 -21.70 -19.20 18.34
N PHE A 952 -22.82 -18.57 18.02
CA PHE A 952 -24.15 -18.95 18.46
C PHE A 952 -25.11 -18.85 17.28
N ASN A 953 -25.97 -19.84 17.11
CA ASN A 953 -27.16 -19.73 16.28
C ASN A 953 -28.41 -20.11 17.09
N SER A 954 -29.53 -19.46 16.76
CA SER A 954 -30.78 -19.61 17.49
C SER A 954 -31.45 -20.97 17.22
N PRO A 955 -32.41 -21.43 18.06
CA PRO A 955 -33.15 -22.67 17.82
C PRO A 955 -33.83 -22.75 16.44
N ASN A 956 -34.25 -21.61 15.90
CA ASN A 956 -34.89 -21.53 14.59
C ASN A 956 -33.88 -21.51 13.43
N TYR A 957 -32.57 -21.45 13.70
CA TYR A 957 -31.57 -21.66 12.66
C TYR A 957 -31.69 -23.10 12.14
N ALA A 958 -31.67 -23.27 10.82
CA ALA A 958 -31.80 -24.59 10.22
C ALA A 958 -30.57 -24.94 9.37
N VAL A 959 -30.16 -26.20 9.47
CA VAL A 959 -29.32 -26.89 8.49
C VAL A 959 -30.19 -27.90 7.76
N ASN A 960 -29.75 -28.42 6.61
CA ASN A 960 -30.53 -29.46 5.92
C ASN A 960 -29.99 -30.87 6.23
N PHE A 961 -30.86 -31.88 6.17
CA PHE A 961 -30.47 -33.28 6.19
C PHE A 961 -31.41 -34.15 5.33
N PHE A 962 -30.83 -34.87 4.37
CA PHE A 962 -31.54 -35.73 3.42
C PHE A 962 -31.26 -37.23 3.66
N GLY A 963 -30.52 -37.56 4.73
CA GLY A 963 -30.02 -38.91 4.99
C GLY A 963 -28.53 -39.05 4.68
N PHE A 964 -27.98 -40.23 4.98
CA PHE A 964 -26.60 -40.57 4.65
C PHE A 964 -26.50 -41.25 3.28
N GLY A 965 -25.55 -40.82 2.46
CA GLY A 965 -25.21 -41.44 1.18
C GLY A 965 -25.38 -40.50 -0.01
N ASN A 966 -24.95 -40.99 -1.18
CA ASN A 966 -24.91 -40.20 -2.42
C ASN A 966 -26.19 -40.29 -3.27
N ASN A 967 -27.13 -41.17 -2.89
CA ASN A 967 -28.38 -41.43 -3.60
C ASN A 967 -29.61 -41.07 -2.76
N THR A 968 -29.45 -40.18 -1.77
CA THR A 968 -30.56 -39.71 -0.93
C THR A 968 -31.62 -39.04 -1.79
N PRO A 969 -32.92 -39.36 -1.65
CA PRO A 969 -33.97 -38.72 -2.43
C PRO A 969 -34.07 -37.23 -2.10
N ASN A 970 -34.74 -36.47 -2.97
CA ASN A 970 -35.17 -35.12 -2.66
C ASN A 970 -36.66 -34.95 -2.99
N ALA A 971 -37.51 -35.24 -2.01
CA ALA A 971 -38.95 -35.35 -2.23
C ALA A 971 -39.61 -34.08 -2.79
N GLU A 972 -39.07 -32.90 -2.45
CA GLU A 972 -39.57 -31.63 -2.99
C GLU A 972 -39.24 -31.43 -4.49
N ALA A 973 -38.25 -32.14 -5.03
CA ALA A 973 -37.77 -32.02 -6.41
C ALA A 973 -38.18 -33.23 -7.27
N ASP A 974 -38.48 -34.37 -6.63
CA ASP A 974 -38.87 -35.62 -7.27
C ASP A 974 -40.41 -35.70 -7.41
N GLU A 975 -40.99 -35.10 -8.45
CA GLU A 975 -42.47 -35.06 -8.68
C GLU A 975 -43.19 -36.43 -8.81
N ASN A 976 -42.44 -37.54 -8.80
CA ASN A 976 -42.96 -38.91 -9.00
C ASN A 976 -42.78 -39.84 -7.80
N ASP A 977 -42.40 -39.32 -6.62
CA ASP A 977 -42.14 -40.13 -5.43
C ASP A 977 -43.38 -40.33 -4.51
N GLY A 978 -44.48 -39.62 -4.81
CA GLY A 978 -45.74 -39.70 -4.07
C GLY A 978 -45.78 -38.88 -2.77
N LEU A 979 -44.79 -38.02 -2.52
CA LEU A 979 -44.68 -37.15 -1.35
C LEU A 979 -44.79 -35.68 -1.77
N ASP A 980 -45.93 -35.03 -1.47
CA ASP A 980 -46.09 -33.58 -1.67
C ASP A 980 -45.61 -32.84 -0.42
N VAL A 981 -44.33 -32.41 -0.44
CA VAL A 981 -43.66 -31.74 0.68
C VAL A 981 -42.92 -30.48 0.23
N ASP A 982 -42.74 -29.52 1.14
CA ASP A 982 -41.96 -28.31 0.89
C ASP A 982 -40.48 -28.45 1.32
N LEU A 983 -39.67 -27.43 1.03
CA LEU A 983 -38.24 -27.35 1.38
C LEU A 983 -37.96 -27.58 2.88
N ASP A 984 -38.99 -27.37 3.68
CA ASP A 984 -38.99 -27.33 5.12
C ASP A 984 -38.95 -28.78 5.65
N TYR A 985 -39.37 -29.78 4.86
CA TYR A 985 -39.29 -31.23 5.17
C TYR A 985 -37.89 -31.69 5.57
N ASN A 986 -36.85 -31.25 4.86
CA ASN A 986 -35.45 -31.63 5.12
C ASN A 986 -34.71 -30.65 6.07
N ARG A 987 -35.36 -29.57 6.52
CA ARG A 987 -34.73 -28.62 7.44
C ARG A 987 -34.73 -29.18 8.86
N VAL A 988 -33.54 -29.16 9.45
CA VAL A 988 -33.30 -29.50 10.85
C VAL A 988 -32.95 -28.23 11.61
N LYS A 989 -33.87 -27.83 12.49
CA LYS A 989 -33.66 -26.76 13.45
C LYS A 989 -32.62 -27.17 14.48
N ILE A 990 -31.55 -26.39 14.60
CA ILE A 990 -30.41 -26.70 15.47
C ILE A 990 -29.91 -25.44 16.18
N ARG A 991 -29.94 -25.49 17.51
CA ARG A 991 -29.25 -24.52 18.37
C ARG A 991 -27.83 -24.99 18.61
N THR A 992 -26.86 -24.13 18.32
CA THR A 992 -25.42 -24.39 18.47
C THR A 992 -24.77 -23.30 19.30
N ILE A 993 -23.94 -23.70 20.27
CA ILE A 993 -22.97 -22.82 20.94
C ILE A 993 -21.59 -23.42 20.68
N ARG A 994 -20.67 -22.63 20.10
CA ARG A 994 -19.29 -23.04 19.88
C ARG A 994 -18.33 -22.04 20.51
N PHE A 995 -17.32 -22.54 21.22
CA PHE A 995 -16.21 -21.77 21.77
C PHE A 995 -14.88 -22.41 21.39
N THR A 996 -14.02 -21.67 20.70
CA THR A 996 -12.75 -22.20 20.17
C THR A 996 -11.58 -21.27 20.49
N PRO A 997 -10.96 -21.35 21.69
CA PRO A 997 -9.69 -20.70 21.97
C PRO A 997 -8.57 -21.34 21.13
N SER A 998 -7.74 -20.53 20.49
CA SER A 998 -6.67 -20.99 19.60
C SER A 998 -5.42 -20.11 19.68
N LEU A 999 -4.25 -20.70 19.45
CA LEU A 999 -3.05 -19.96 19.08
C LEU A 999 -2.96 -19.86 17.55
N ILE A 1000 -2.65 -18.68 17.03
CA ILE A 1000 -2.46 -18.44 15.59
C ILE A 1000 -1.12 -17.78 15.31
N TRP A 1001 -0.33 -18.39 14.43
CA TRP A 1001 0.87 -17.82 13.85
C TRP A 1001 0.56 -17.24 12.48
N ARG A 1002 1.10 -16.04 12.20
CA ARG A 1002 0.95 -15.36 10.91
C ARG A 1002 2.33 -15.12 10.27
N GLY A 1003 2.51 -15.67 9.08
CA GLY A 1003 3.68 -15.45 8.24
C GLY A 1003 3.58 -14.16 7.43
N GLN A 1004 4.74 -13.57 7.10
CA GLN A 1004 4.80 -12.32 6.33
C GLN A 1004 4.29 -12.46 4.88
N LEU A 1005 4.23 -13.69 4.34
CA LEU A 1005 3.86 -13.97 2.94
C LEU A 1005 2.43 -14.53 2.76
N GLY A 1006 1.55 -14.37 3.76
CA GLY A 1006 0.14 -14.79 3.67
C GLY A 1006 -0.17 -16.16 4.24
N GLY A 1007 0.84 -16.92 4.67
CA GLY A 1007 0.63 -18.16 5.41
C GLY A 1007 0.19 -17.92 6.86
N SER A 1008 -0.66 -18.79 7.39
CA SER A 1008 -1.06 -18.82 8.78
C SER A 1008 -1.24 -20.25 9.27
N PHE A 1009 -0.98 -20.45 10.57
CA PHE A 1009 -1.20 -21.73 11.23
C PHE A 1009 -1.94 -21.48 12.54
N ARG A 1010 -3.10 -22.12 12.71
CA ARG A 1010 -3.95 -22.04 13.89
C ARG A 1010 -4.00 -23.42 14.56
N ALA A 1011 -3.87 -23.47 15.88
CA ALA A 1011 -4.10 -24.67 16.68
C ALA A 1011 -4.95 -24.28 17.89
N GLY A 1012 -6.04 -25.01 18.14
CA GLY A 1012 -7.02 -24.67 19.16
C GLY A 1012 -7.70 -25.85 19.80
N LEU A 1013 -8.38 -25.55 20.90
CA LEU A 1013 -9.33 -26.41 21.57
C LEU A 1013 -10.73 -25.92 21.20
N SER A 1014 -11.71 -26.81 21.13
CA SER A 1014 -13.10 -26.46 20.85
C SER A 1014 -14.03 -27.07 21.89
N TYR A 1015 -15.02 -26.32 22.34
CA TYR A 1015 -16.23 -26.83 22.95
C TYR A 1015 -17.42 -26.50 22.04
N GLU A 1016 -18.28 -27.47 21.79
CA GLU A 1016 -19.45 -27.33 20.92
C GLU A 1016 -20.66 -28.00 21.57
N SER A 1017 -21.77 -27.28 21.64
CA SER A 1017 -23.02 -27.75 22.21
C SER A 1017 -24.11 -27.64 21.16
N ASN A 1018 -24.75 -28.74 20.81
CA ASN A 1018 -25.76 -28.83 19.76
C ASN A 1018 -27.07 -29.38 20.34
N GLU A 1019 -28.18 -28.75 20.01
CA GLU A 1019 -29.51 -29.18 20.42
C GLU A 1019 -30.46 -29.08 19.23
N ILE A 1020 -31.09 -30.21 18.91
CA ILE A 1020 -31.97 -30.33 17.75
C ILE A 1020 -33.42 -30.26 18.22
N GLU A 1021 -34.21 -29.38 17.60
CA GLU A 1021 -35.65 -29.31 17.86
C GLU A 1021 -36.35 -30.44 17.12
N ARG A 1022 -36.98 -31.36 17.86
CA ARG A 1022 -37.86 -32.38 17.27
C ARG A 1022 -39.10 -31.70 16.69
N THR A 1023 -39.13 -31.55 15.37
CA THR A 1023 -40.23 -30.93 14.63
C THR A 1023 -41.05 -32.01 13.93
N ASN A 1024 -42.36 -32.04 14.17
CA ASN A 1024 -43.27 -33.03 13.58
C ASN A 1024 -43.30 -32.92 12.05
N GLY A 1025 -43.40 -34.07 11.37
CA GLY A 1025 -43.57 -34.12 9.91
C GLY A 1025 -42.30 -33.79 9.12
N ARG A 1026 -41.13 -33.80 9.77
CA ARG A 1026 -39.83 -33.59 9.12
C ARG A 1026 -39.13 -34.91 8.84
N PHE A 1027 -38.25 -34.91 7.84
CA PHE A 1027 -37.44 -36.06 7.44
C PHE A 1027 -36.70 -36.70 8.63
N LEU A 1028 -36.03 -35.88 9.46
CA LEU A 1028 -35.26 -36.39 10.59
C LEU A 1028 -36.14 -37.07 11.65
N GLU A 1029 -37.33 -36.54 11.92
CA GLU A 1029 -38.25 -37.11 12.91
C GLU A 1029 -38.87 -38.42 12.41
N GLN A 1030 -39.26 -38.49 11.13
CA GLN A 1030 -39.86 -39.68 10.54
C GLN A 1030 -38.89 -40.85 10.34
N ASN A 1031 -37.59 -40.57 10.16
CA ASN A 1031 -36.59 -41.58 9.80
C ASN A 1031 -35.65 -41.98 10.95
N PHE A 1032 -35.78 -41.37 12.14
CA PHE A 1032 -35.02 -41.77 13.33
C PHE A 1032 -35.95 -42.34 14.41
N PRO A 1033 -35.49 -43.31 15.21
CA PRO A 1033 -36.29 -43.86 16.31
C PRO A 1033 -36.78 -42.78 17.28
N ALA A 1034 -37.97 -42.97 17.85
CA ALA A 1034 -38.56 -42.04 18.80
C ALA A 1034 -37.68 -41.79 20.04
N ASN A 1035 -36.79 -42.71 20.40
CA ASN A 1035 -35.80 -42.61 21.49
C ASN A 1035 -34.37 -42.31 21.01
N SER A 1036 -34.20 -41.82 19.78
CA SER A 1036 -32.88 -41.47 19.22
C SER A 1036 -32.21 -40.36 20.03
N SER A 1037 -30.96 -40.57 20.43
CA SER A 1037 -30.16 -39.58 21.16
C SER A 1037 -29.82 -38.33 20.33
N VAL A 1038 -30.08 -38.34 19.02
CA VAL A 1038 -29.86 -37.18 18.14
C VAL A 1038 -30.66 -35.95 18.56
N PHE A 1039 -31.80 -36.14 19.23
CA PHE A 1039 -32.64 -35.06 19.76
C PHE A 1039 -32.26 -34.62 21.17
N ASP A 1040 -31.36 -35.35 21.84
CA ASP A 1040 -30.80 -34.91 23.11
C ASP A 1040 -29.78 -33.80 22.87
N LYS A 1041 -29.56 -32.99 23.91
CA LYS A 1041 -28.47 -32.02 23.90
C LYS A 1041 -27.12 -32.76 23.84
N GLN A 1042 -26.35 -32.52 22.77
CA GLN A 1042 -25.05 -33.14 22.55
C GLN A 1042 -23.92 -32.14 22.79
N ASP A 1043 -23.05 -32.43 23.75
CA ASP A 1043 -21.89 -31.62 24.12
C ASP A 1043 -20.60 -32.31 23.65
N PHE A 1044 -19.70 -31.56 23.00
CA PHE A 1044 -18.45 -32.06 22.45
C PHE A 1044 -17.28 -31.20 22.92
N PHE A 1045 -16.15 -31.84 23.21
CA PHE A 1045 -14.84 -31.19 23.24
C PHE A 1045 -14.02 -31.66 22.05
N GLY A 1046 -13.05 -30.86 21.63
CA GLY A 1046 -12.20 -31.21 20.51
C GLY A 1046 -10.91 -30.42 20.46
N VAL A 1047 -10.03 -30.87 19.58
CA VAL A 1047 -8.79 -30.19 19.20
C VAL A 1047 -8.78 -30.02 17.70
N ASN A 1048 -8.34 -28.86 17.22
CA ASN A 1048 -8.28 -28.59 15.79
C ASN A 1048 -7.02 -27.82 15.43
N ALA A 1049 -6.49 -28.10 14.24
CA ALA A 1049 -5.39 -27.38 13.63
C ALA A 1049 -5.75 -27.01 12.20
N LYS A 1050 -5.36 -25.81 11.76
CA LYS A 1050 -5.58 -25.31 10.42
C LYS A 1050 -4.35 -24.59 9.91
N TYR A 1051 -3.78 -25.09 8.82
CA TYR A 1051 -2.85 -24.32 7.99
C TYR A 1051 -3.63 -23.66 6.86
N HIS A 1052 -3.39 -22.39 6.61
CA HIS A 1052 -3.98 -21.67 5.48
C HIS A 1052 -2.95 -20.75 4.84
N PHE A 1053 -2.83 -20.82 3.51
CA PHE A 1053 -1.93 -20.03 2.71
C PHE A 1053 -2.67 -19.53 1.47
N GLN A 1054 -2.52 -18.24 1.15
CA GLN A 1054 -3.09 -17.65 -0.05
C GLN A 1054 -2.10 -16.65 -0.67
N ASN A 1055 -1.95 -16.72 -1.99
CA ASN A 1055 -1.21 -15.75 -2.79
C ASN A 1055 -1.95 -15.50 -4.10
N VAL A 1056 -2.37 -14.26 -4.32
CA VAL A 1056 -3.12 -13.83 -5.52
C VAL A 1056 -2.54 -12.52 -6.04
N ASP A 1057 -2.57 -12.35 -7.36
CA ASP A 1057 -2.11 -11.12 -8.02
C ASP A 1057 -3.07 -9.94 -7.87
N ASN A 1058 -4.37 -10.20 -7.72
CA ASN A 1058 -5.41 -9.20 -7.49
C ASN A 1058 -6.48 -9.77 -6.55
N ALA A 1059 -6.84 -9.03 -5.49
CA ALA A 1059 -7.80 -9.51 -4.50
C ALA A 1059 -9.26 -9.51 -4.98
N ALA A 1060 -9.63 -8.58 -5.87
CA ALA A 1060 -11.02 -8.44 -6.33
C ALA A 1060 -11.34 -9.34 -7.54
N PHE A 1061 -10.36 -9.53 -8.43
CA PHE A 1061 -10.44 -10.47 -9.55
C PHE A 1061 -9.09 -11.17 -9.74
N PRO A 1062 -8.82 -12.26 -8.98
CA PRO A 1062 -7.59 -13.03 -9.13
C PRO A 1062 -7.45 -13.53 -10.57
N THR A 1063 -6.33 -13.23 -11.23
CA THR A 1063 -6.00 -13.77 -12.56
C THR A 1063 -4.92 -14.83 -12.49
N MET A 1064 -4.08 -14.77 -11.46
CA MET A 1064 -3.05 -15.73 -11.14
C MET A 1064 -2.98 -15.88 -9.62
N GLY A 1065 -3.16 -17.10 -9.12
CA GLY A 1065 -3.15 -17.31 -7.68
C GLY A 1065 -3.20 -18.76 -7.24
N MET A 1066 -2.87 -18.98 -5.98
CA MET A 1066 -2.98 -20.27 -5.31
C MET A 1066 -3.48 -20.08 -3.88
N GLU A 1067 -4.37 -20.96 -3.48
CA GLU A 1067 -4.81 -21.12 -2.10
C GLU A 1067 -4.63 -22.57 -1.65
N VAL A 1068 -4.09 -22.75 -0.45
CA VAL A 1068 -3.93 -24.05 0.19
C VAL A 1068 -4.49 -23.94 1.59
N SER A 1069 -5.42 -24.82 1.95
CA SER A 1069 -5.91 -24.97 3.32
C SER A 1069 -5.88 -26.44 3.71
N LEU A 1070 -5.43 -26.71 4.93
CA LEU A 1070 -5.50 -28.04 5.53
C LEU A 1070 -6.03 -27.88 6.94
N GLU A 1071 -7.24 -28.37 7.18
CA GLU A 1071 -7.85 -28.42 8.50
C GLU A 1071 -7.92 -29.87 8.98
N THR A 1072 -7.55 -30.10 10.23
CA THR A 1072 -7.63 -31.41 10.87
C THR A 1072 -8.05 -31.25 12.31
N GLY A 1073 -8.70 -32.26 12.87
CA GLY A 1073 -9.06 -32.24 14.28
C GLY A 1073 -9.60 -33.57 14.76
N TYR A 1074 -9.92 -33.58 16.05
CA TYR A 1074 -10.60 -34.67 16.73
C TYR A 1074 -11.68 -34.08 17.62
N LYS A 1075 -12.87 -34.66 17.58
CA LYS A 1075 -14.00 -34.31 18.45
C LYS A 1075 -14.42 -35.54 19.25
N ASN A 1076 -14.82 -35.31 20.49
CA ASN A 1076 -15.32 -36.35 21.38
C ASN A 1076 -16.51 -35.82 22.17
N ASN A 1077 -17.56 -36.63 22.27
CA ASN A 1077 -18.78 -36.34 22.99
C ASN A 1077 -18.56 -36.49 24.50
N VAL A 1078 -18.91 -35.46 25.26
CA VAL A 1078 -18.66 -35.38 26.71
C VAL A 1078 -19.38 -36.50 27.48
N SER A 1079 -20.62 -36.81 27.10
CA SER A 1079 -21.47 -37.74 27.85
C SER A 1079 -21.24 -39.20 27.45
N THR A 1080 -21.02 -39.46 26.17
CA THR A 1080 -20.94 -40.82 25.61
C THR A 1080 -19.51 -41.28 25.32
N SER A 1081 -18.52 -40.39 25.39
CA SER A 1081 -17.13 -40.64 24.99
C SER A 1081 -16.94 -41.04 23.52
N LYS A 1082 -18.00 -40.95 22.70
CA LYS A 1082 -18.00 -41.21 21.27
C LYS A 1082 -17.17 -40.16 20.54
N GLY A 1083 -16.22 -40.57 19.70
CA GLY A 1083 -15.29 -39.62 19.09
C GLY A 1083 -14.82 -39.99 17.70
N PHE A 1084 -14.43 -38.98 16.92
CA PHE A 1084 -13.98 -39.12 15.55
C PHE A 1084 -12.91 -38.08 15.22
N ALA A 1085 -11.98 -38.44 14.33
CA ALA A 1085 -11.02 -37.51 13.75
C ALA A 1085 -11.50 -37.05 12.37
N TYR A 1086 -11.03 -35.90 11.91
CA TYR A 1086 -11.36 -35.39 10.59
C TYR A 1086 -10.19 -34.69 9.91
N VAL A 1087 -10.19 -34.70 8.58
CA VAL A 1087 -9.24 -33.99 7.71
C VAL A 1087 -9.98 -33.36 6.53
N ILE A 1088 -9.77 -32.07 6.30
CA ILE A 1088 -10.41 -31.25 5.27
C ILE A 1088 -9.31 -30.49 4.51
N PRO A 1089 -8.79 -31.06 3.41
CA PRO A 1089 -7.88 -30.37 2.51
C PRO A 1089 -8.65 -29.53 1.49
N GLU A 1090 -8.16 -28.33 1.21
CA GLU A 1090 -8.62 -27.47 0.12
C GLU A 1090 -7.42 -26.96 -0.69
N PHE A 1091 -7.61 -26.92 -2.01
CA PHE A 1091 -6.60 -26.42 -2.94
C PHE A 1091 -7.29 -25.65 -4.07
N SER A 1092 -6.89 -24.40 -4.28
CA SER A 1092 -7.44 -23.57 -5.34
C SER A 1092 -6.32 -23.00 -6.21
N ILE A 1093 -6.59 -22.87 -7.51
CA ILE A 1093 -5.72 -22.20 -8.48
C ILE A 1093 -6.57 -21.26 -9.33
N ASP A 1094 -6.07 -20.04 -9.51
CA ASP A 1094 -6.51 -19.13 -10.57
C ASP A 1094 -5.38 -19.02 -11.60
N HIS A 1095 -5.72 -19.18 -12.88
CA HIS A 1095 -4.77 -19.14 -13.98
C HIS A 1095 -5.35 -18.45 -15.21
N ARG A 1096 -4.74 -17.33 -15.61
CA ARG A 1096 -5.10 -16.62 -16.85
C ARG A 1096 -4.88 -17.51 -18.06
N LEU A 1097 -5.89 -17.64 -18.91
CA LEU A 1097 -5.81 -18.42 -20.15
C LEU A 1097 -5.24 -17.61 -21.32
N ILE A 1098 -5.23 -16.29 -21.19
CA ILE A 1098 -4.67 -15.36 -22.18
C ILE A 1098 -3.83 -14.29 -21.48
N ALA A 1099 -2.87 -13.71 -22.22
CA ALA A 1099 -1.89 -12.77 -21.67
C ALA A 1099 -2.54 -11.55 -20.97
N SER A 1100 -3.70 -11.08 -21.48
CA SER A 1100 -4.42 -9.93 -20.92
C SER A 1100 -5.02 -10.18 -19.53
N GLY A 1101 -5.13 -11.43 -19.05
CA GLY A 1101 -5.81 -11.75 -17.80
C GLY A 1101 -7.34 -11.63 -17.86
N GLN A 1102 -7.91 -11.29 -19.02
CA GLN A 1102 -9.35 -11.09 -19.18
C GLN A 1102 -10.15 -12.40 -19.07
N LEU A 1103 -9.54 -13.52 -19.47
CA LEU A 1103 -10.10 -14.87 -19.38
C LEU A 1103 -9.28 -15.69 -18.37
N VAL A 1104 -9.93 -16.17 -17.32
CA VAL A 1104 -9.29 -16.88 -16.20
C VAL A 1104 -9.96 -18.23 -15.98
N LEU A 1105 -9.16 -19.27 -15.83
CA LEU A 1105 -9.58 -20.56 -15.31
C LEU A 1105 -9.36 -20.54 -13.79
N ALA A 1106 -10.43 -20.70 -13.03
CA ALA A 1106 -10.38 -20.83 -11.58
C ALA A 1106 -10.87 -22.20 -11.19
N THR A 1107 -10.10 -22.94 -10.41
CA THR A 1107 -10.50 -24.29 -9.96
C THR A 1107 -10.21 -24.46 -8.49
N LYS A 1108 -11.16 -25.07 -7.76
CA LYS A 1108 -11.07 -25.39 -6.34
C LYS A 1108 -11.37 -26.87 -6.14
N LEU A 1109 -10.46 -27.55 -5.45
CA LEU A 1109 -10.61 -28.91 -4.95
C LEU A 1109 -10.86 -28.85 -3.46
N ARG A 1110 -11.84 -29.62 -2.97
CA ARG A 1110 -12.13 -29.76 -1.54
C ARG A 1110 -12.39 -31.23 -1.22
N GLY A 1111 -11.76 -31.71 -0.15
CA GLY A 1111 -12.06 -32.99 0.46
C GLY A 1111 -12.55 -32.83 1.90
N HIS A 1112 -13.28 -33.82 2.41
CA HIS A 1112 -13.61 -33.94 3.83
C HIS A 1112 -13.64 -35.42 4.15
N VAL A 1113 -12.81 -35.88 5.09
CA VAL A 1113 -12.75 -37.27 5.53
C VAL A 1113 -12.93 -37.31 7.04
N ASN A 1114 -13.94 -38.04 7.51
CA ASN A 1114 -14.10 -38.43 8.90
C ASN A 1114 -13.51 -39.84 9.12
N PHE A 1115 -12.83 -40.03 10.24
CA PHE A 1115 -12.26 -41.29 10.70
C PHE A 1115 -13.02 -41.76 11.95
N GLY A 1116 -13.56 -42.97 11.89
CA GLY A 1116 -14.56 -43.48 12.84
C GLY A 1116 -15.99 -43.25 12.36
N ASP A 1117 -16.95 -43.88 13.04
CA ASP A 1117 -18.38 -43.89 12.69
C ASP A 1117 -19.25 -43.19 13.75
N GLU A 1118 -18.62 -42.60 14.75
CA GLU A 1118 -19.29 -42.03 15.92
C GLU A 1118 -19.50 -40.51 15.81
N PHE A 1119 -19.65 -39.99 14.59
CA PHE A 1119 -19.97 -38.59 14.32
C PHE A 1119 -21.48 -38.40 14.09
N GLU A 1120 -22.00 -37.24 14.47
CA GLU A 1120 -23.41 -36.90 14.24
C GLU A 1120 -23.63 -36.41 12.80
N PHE A 1121 -24.86 -36.47 12.27
CA PHE A 1121 -25.12 -36.11 10.86
C PHE A 1121 -24.67 -34.68 10.51
N TYR A 1122 -24.84 -33.72 11.41
CA TYR A 1122 -24.39 -32.32 11.24
C TYR A 1122 -22.86 -32.15 11.33
N GLN A 1123 -22.13 -33.22 11.67
CA GLN A 1123 -20.66 -33.32 11.63
C GLN A 1123 -20.15 -34.14 10.43
N GLY A 1124 -21.07 -34.70 9.63
CA GLY A 1124 -20.77 -35.50 8.46
C GLY A 1124 -20.09 -34.71 7.34
N ALA A 1125 -19.35 -35.42 6.51
CA ALA A 1125 -18.78 -34.87 5.28
C ALA A 1125 -19.90 -34.58 4.29
N ASN A 1126 -20.17 -33.31 4.03
CA ASN A 1126 -21.31 -32.89 3.20
C ASN A 1126 -20.90 -32.14 1.93
N LEU A 1127 -21.79 -32.19 0.92
CA LEU A 1127 -21.73 -31.45 -0.33
C LEU A 1127 -23.09 -30.82 -0.65
N GLY A 1128 -23.06 -29.58 -1.15
CA GLY A 1128 -24.21 -28.83 -1.63
C GLY A 1128 -24.00 -27.31 -1.46
N ALA A 1129 -24.35 -26.52 -2.47
CA ALA A 1129 -24.21 -25.06 -2.48
C ALA A 1129 -22.83 -24.55 -2.00
N ASN A 1130 -22.71 -24.16 -0.72
CA ASN A 1130 -21.53 -23.55 -0.13
C ASN A 1130 -20.33 -24.50 -0.01
N THR A 1131 -20.56 -25.82 0.05
CA THR A 1131 -19.50 -26.83 0.11
C THR A 1131 -19.14 -27.42 -1.25
N GLY A 1132 -19.60 -26.80 -2.35
CA GLY A 1132 -19.48 -27.26 -3.73
C GLY A 1132 -20.83 -27.77 -4.26
N LEU A 1133 -20.88 -28.19 -5.53
CA LEU A 1133 -22.14 -28.60 -6.18
C LEU A 1133 -23.20 -27.49 -6.09
N ARG A 1134 -22.89 -26.31 -6.64
CA ARG A 1134 -23.63 -25.05 -6.45
C ARG A 1134 -25.09 -25.07 -6.90
N GLY A 1135 -25.49 -26.04 -7.73
CA GLY A 1135 -26.87 -26.25 -8.16
C GLY A 1135 -27.77 -26.94 -7.12
N TYR A 1136 -27.17 -27.57 -6.10
CA TYR A 1136 -27.91 -28.31 -5.07
C TYR A 1136 -28.14 -27.45 -3.82
N ARG A 1137 -29.11 -27.83 -2.99
CA ARG A 1137 -29.36 -27.23 -1.66
C ARG A 1137 -28.16 -27.37 -0.73
N ASN A 1138 -28.09 -26.52 0.30
CA ASN A 1138 -27.09 -26.68 1.38
C ASN A 1138 -27.20 -28.09 1.99
N GLU A 1139 -26.06 -28.72 2.32
CA GLU A 1139 -25.96 -30.07 2.92
C GLU A 1139 -26.72 -31.20 2.18
N ARG A 1140 -26.95 -31.06 0.87
CA ARG A 1140 -27.77 -32.00 0.08
C ARG A 1140 -27.34 -33.47 0.19
N PHE A 1141 -26.04 -33.72 0.19
CA PHE A 1141 -25.47 -35.06 0.35
C PHE A 1141 -24.58 -35.09 1.59
N THR A 1142 -24.75 -36.10 2.44
CA THR A 1142 -23.97 -36.26 3.69
C THR A 1142 -23.39 -37.68 3.77
N GLY A 1143 -22.12 -37.81 4.15
CA GLY A 1143 -21.46 -39.10 4.30
C GLY A 1143 -20.27 -39.07 5.27
N LYS A 1144 -19.48 -40.14 5.28
CA LYS A 1144 -18.23 -40.25 6.04
C LYS A 1144 -17.08 -39.55 5.32
N ARG A 1145 -17.13 -39.50 3.98
CA ARG A 1145 -16.13 -38.84 3.13
C ARG A 1145 -16.82 -38.05 2.04
N ALA A 1146 -16.20 -36.96 1.60
CA ALA A 1146 -16.68 -36.14 0.50
C ALA A 1146 -15.51 -35.60 -0.31
N PHE A 1147 -15.72 -35.43 -1.61
CA PHE A 1147 -14.80 -34.76 -2.52
C PHE A 1147 -15.59 -33.99 -3.56
N VAL A 1148 -15.13 -32.78 -3.87
CA VAL A 1148 -15.70 -31.96 -4.93
C VAL A 1148 -14.61 -31.17 -5.62
N GLN A 1149 -14.78 -31.00 -6.93
CA GLN A 1149 -14.09 -30.00 -7.72
C GLN A 1149 -15.10 -29.00 -8.27
N THR A 1150 -14.81 -27.72 -8.07
CA THR A 1150 -15.53 -26.58 -8.64
C THR A 1150 -14.61 -25.87 -9.61
N THR A 1151 -15.04 -25.70 -10.86
CA THR A 1151 -14.23 -25.04 -11.89
C THR A 1151 -15.05 -23.95 -12.59
N ASP A 1152 -14.50 -22.75 -12.64
CA ASP A 1152 -15.07 -21.59 -13.32
C ASP A 1152 -14.16 -21.13 -14.46
N ILE A 1153 -14.78 -20.78 -15.59
CA ILE A 1153 -14.19 -19.89 -16.59
C ILE A 1153 -14.78 -18.51 -16.34
N ARG A 1154 -13.93 -17.57 -15.90
CA ARG A 1154 -14.30 -16.20 -15.58
C ARG A 1154 -13.86 -15.28 -16.73
N LEU A 1155 -14.79 -14.45 -17.18
CA LEU A 1155 -14.56 -13.45 -18.21
C LEU A 1155 -14.80 -12.06 -17.62
N ASN A 1156 -13.75 -11.26 -17.54
CA ASN A 1156 -13.89 -9.84 -17.24
C ASN A 1156 -14.33 -9.11 -18.52
N LEU A 1157 -15.59 -8.68 -18.60
CA LEU A 1157 -16.14 -8.12 -19.84
C LEU A 1157 -15.57 -6.73 -20.11
N ARG A 1158 -15.82 -5.83 -19.17
CA ARG A 1158 -15.47 -4.42 -19.30
C ARG A 1158 -15.62 -3.71 -17.96
N LYS A 1159 -14.82 -2.66 -17.82
CA LYS A 1159 -15.00 -1.62 -16.81
C LYS A 1159 -16.08 -0.66 -17.27
N ILE A 1160 -17.23 -0.65 -16.60
CA ILE A 1160 -18.33 0.28 -16.86
C ILE A 1160 -18.11 1.55 -16.02
N LYS A 1161 -18.12 2.68 -16.71
CA LYS A 1161 -18.10 4.01 -16.11
C LYS A 1161 -19.53 4.36 -15.70
N THR A 1162 -19.81 4.44 -14.40
CA THR A 1162 -21.13 4.89 -13.88
C THR A 1162 -21.05 6.28 -13.29
N ARG A 1163 -22.21 6.88 -12.95
CA ARG A 1163 -22.28 8.19 -12.29
C ARG A 1163 -21.75 8.22 -10.84
N LEU A 1164 -21.43 7.06 -10.27
CA LEU A 1164 -21.05 6.91 -8.86
C LEU A 1164 -19.61 6.41 -8.75
N ILE A 1165 -19.32 5.20 -9.23
CA ILE A 1165 -17.98 4.59 -9.15
C ILE A 1165 -17.70 3.73 -10.39
N PRO A 1166 -16.42 3.53 -10.77
CA PRO A 1166 -16.05 2.57 -11.81
C PRO A 1166 -16.44 1.15 -11.35
N LEU A 1167 -17.16 0.44 -12.21
CA LEU A 1167 -17.62 -0.93 -11.94
C LEU A 1167 -16.93 -1.89 -12.89
N ASP A 1168 -16.20 -2.86 -12.35
CA ASP A 1168 -15.79 -4.03 -13.12
C ASP A 1168 -16.98 -4.99 -13.15
N ILE A 1169 -17.42 -5.34 -14.35
CA ILE A 1169 -18.48 -6.31 -14.56
C ILE A 1169 -17.90 -7.47 -15.33
N GLY A 1170 -18.14 -8.67 -14.82
CA GLY A 1170 -17.77 -9.89 -15.52
C GLY A 1170 -18.82 -10.97 -15.40
N LEU A 1171 -18.59 -11.98 -16.22
CA LEU A 1171 -19.37 -13.20 -16.27
C LEU A 1171 -18.51 -14.35 -15.78
N PHE A 1172 -19.15 -15.40 -15.30
CA PHE A 1172 -18.50 -16.68 -15.14
C PHE A 1172 -19.44 -17.81 -15.55
N GLY A 1173 -18.86 -18.85 -16.16
CA GLY A 1173 -19.50 -20.14 -16.35
C GLY A 1173 -18.79 -21.16 -15.48
N GLY A 1174 -19.54 -21.96 -14.72
CA GLY A 1174 -19.02 -22.87 -13.72
C GLY A 1174 -19.54 -24.29 -13.91
N PHE A 1175 -18.68 -25.28 -13.66
CA PHE A 1175 -19.01 -26.69 -13.59
C PHE A 1175 -18.45 -27.28 -12.31
N ASP A 1176 -19.32 -27.94 -11.56
CA ASP A 1176 -18.97 -28.65 -10.33
C ASP A 1176 -19.22 -30.14 -10.52
N TYR A 1177 -18.33 -30.96 -9.96
CA TYR A 1177 -18.59 -32.39 -9.83
C TYR A 1177 -18.07 -32.91 -8.50
N GLY A 1178 -18.84 -33.76 -7.86
CA GLY A 1178 -18.57 -34.17 -6.49
C GLY A 1178 -19.36 -35.39 -6.07
N ARG A 1179 -18.95 -35.97 -4.94
CA ARG A 1179 -19.52 -37.18 -4.39
C ARG A 1179 -19.27 -37.29 -2.90
N VAL A 1180 -20.21 -37.91 -2.19
CA VAL A 1180 -20.03 -38.40 -0.83
C VAL A 1180 -19.94 -39.93 -0.79
N TRP A 1181 -19.30 -40.47 0.25
CA TRP A 1181 -19.17 -41.91 0.49
C TRP A 1181 -19.56 -42.26 1.92
N ILE A 1182 -20.17 -43.43 2.07
CA ILE A 1182 -20.47 -44.11 3.33
C ILE A 1182 -19.80 -45.49 3.33
N ASP A 1183 -19.72 -46.17 4.48
CA ASP A 1183 -19.19 -47.53 4.50
C ASP A 1183 -20.17 -48.48 3.79
N GLY A 1184 -19.65 -49.31 2.88
CA GLY A 1184 -20.48 -50.16 2.02
C GLY A 1184 -21.26 -49.40 0.93
N ASP A 1185 -20.84 -48.18 0.56
CA ASP A 1185 -21.53 -47.31 -0.41
C ASP A 1185 -21.96 -48.05 -1.71
N PRO A 1186 -23.28 -48.19 -1.95
CA PRO A 1186 -23.80 -48.89 -3.12
C PRO A 1186 -23.75 -48.04 -4.40
N SER A 1187 -23.52 -46.74 -4.28
CA SER A 1187 -23.56 -45.81 -5.41
C SER A 1187 -22.26 -45.87 -6.22
N LYS A 1188 -22.37 -45.64 -7.53
CA LYS A 1188 -21.23 -45.25 -8.39
C LYS A 1188 -21.41 -43.86 -9.00
N LYS A 1189 -22.50 -43.17 -8.63
CA LYS A 1189 -22.93 -41.88 -9.19
C LYS A 1189 -21.98 -40.77 -8.75
N TRP A 1190 -21.65 -39.88 -9.67
CA TRP A 1190 -21.04 -38.58 -9.39
C TRP A 1190 -22.10 -37.52 -9.67
N ASN A 1191 -22.27 -36.61 -8.73
CA ASN A 1191 -23.22 -35.51 -8.87
C ASN A 1191 -22.52 -34.34 -9.57
N THR A 1192 -23.27 -33.60 -10.38
CA THR A 1192 -22.73 -32.51 -11.19
C THR A 1192 -23.69 -31.33 -11.18
N SER A 1193 -23.15 -30.11 -11.16
CA SER A 1193 -23.94 -28.93 -11.41
C SER A 1193 -23.26 -28.01 -12.42
N LEU A 1194 -24.03 -27.45 -13.34
CA LEU A 1194 -23.55 -26.54 -14.37
C LEU A 1194 -24.30 -25.22 -14.22
N GLY A 1195 -23.60 -24.09 -14.35
CA GLY A 1195 -24.24 -22.81 -14.20
C GLY A 1195 -23.34 -21.65 -14.53
N GLY A 1196 -23.77 -20.47 -14.12
CA GLY A 1196 -22.99 -19.27 -14.31
C GLY A 1196 -23.60 -18.09 -13.58
N GLY A 1197 -22.96 -16.94 -13.74
CA GLY A 1197 -23.41 -15.75 -13.06
C GLY A 1197 -22.73 -14.49 -13.54
N ILE A 1198 -23.17 -13.39 -12.94
CA ILE A 1198 -22.65 -12.04 -13.14
C ILE A 1198 -22.03 -11.61 -11.81
N TRP A 1199 -20.85 -11.04 -11.87
CA TRP A 1199 -20.23 -10.38 -10.75
C TRP A 1199 -19.97 -8.91 -11.08
N LEU A 1200 -19.99 -8.10 -10.03
CA LEU A 1200 -19.78 -6.66 -10.08
C LEU A 1200 -18.86 -6.27 -8.92
N SER A 1201 -17.75 -5.63 -9.24
CA SER A 1201 -16.82 -5.04 -8.27
C SER A 1201 -16.78 -3.52 -8.46
N GLY A 1202 -17.19 -2.77 -7.45
CA GLY A 1202 -17.17 -1.32 -7.45
C GLY A 1202 -15.97 -0.79 -6.69
N ALA A 1203 -14.99 -0.23 -7.42
CA ALA A 1203 -13.78 0.38 -6.88
C ALA A 1203 -13.11 -0.43 -5.76
N ASN A 1204 -13.19 -1.77 -5.82
CA ASN A 1204 -12.65 -2.62 -4.77
C ASN A 1204 -13.24 -2.32 -3.37
N MET A 1205 -14.52 -1.97 -3.27
CA MET A 1205 -15.17 -1.64 -1.99
C MET A 1205 -16.54 -2.31 -1.84
N LEU A 1206 -17.21 -2.54 -2.96
CA LEU A 1206 -18.52 -3.17 -3.07
C LEU A 1206 -18.39 -4.38 -3.99
N THR A 1207 -18.85 -5.54 -3.53
CA THR A 1207 -18.97 -6.73 -4.39
C THR A 1207 -20.43 -7.16 -4.43
N ALA A 1208 -20.95 -7.36 -5.63
CA ALA A 1208 -22.25 -7.99 -5.85
C ALA A 1208 -22.07 -9.18 -6.78
N HIS A 1209 -22.76 -10.29 -6.51
CA HIS A 1209 -22.79 -11.43 -7.40
C HIS A 1209 -24.20 -12.00 -7.49
N LEU A 1210 -24.54 -12.49 -8.67
CA LEU A 1210 -25.76 -13.19 -8.98
C LEU A 1210 -25.37 -14.48 -9.71
N SER A 1211 -25.92 -15.61 -9.29
CA SER A 1211 -25.60 -16.92 -9.87
C SER A 1211 -26.85 -17.78 -10.05
N LEU A 1212 -26.88 -18.54 -11.15
CA LEU A 1212 -27.87 -19.57 -11.44
C LEU A 1212 -27.14 -20.86 -11.81
N PHE A 1213 -27.36 -21.91 -11.04
CA PHE A 1213 -26.80 -23.25 -11.30
C PHE A 1213 -27.92 -24.27 -11.42
N THR A 1214 -27.77 -25.21 -12.35
CA THR A 1214 -28.70 -26.32 -12.55
C THR A 1214 -28.04 -27.64 -12.15
N ALA A 1215 -28.85 -28.52 -11.60
CA ALA A 1215 -28.55 -29.90 -11.25
C ALA A 1215 -29.75 -30.79 -11.61
N ASP A 1216 -29.67 -32.08 -11.32
CA ASP A 1216 -30.82 -33.00 -11.39
C ASP A 1216 -31.94 -32.61 -10.41
N ASP A 1217 -31.60 -31.98 -9.28
CA ASP A 1217 -32.55 -31.36 -8.33
C ASP A 1217 -33.20 -30.05 -8.84
N GLY A 1218 -32.90 -29.62 -10.08
CA GLY A 1218 -33.43 -28.38 -10.66
C GLY A 1218 -32.48 -27.18 -10.58
N ALA A 1219 -33.05 -25.98 -10.66
CA ALA A 1219 -32.29 -24.72 -10.76
C ALA A 1219 -32.22 -23.97 -9.43
N ARG A 1220 -31.01 -23.52 -9.05
CA ARG A 1220 -30.75 -22.75 -7.83
C ARG A 1220 -30.27 -21.35 -8.14
N PHE A 1221 -31.07 -20.36 -7.75
CA PHE A 1221 -30.75 -18.94 -7.83
C PHE A 1221 -30.15 -18.42 -6.52
N ALA A 1222 -29.06 -17.67 -6.59
CA ALA A 1222 -28.49 -16.99 -5.42
C ALA A 1222 -27.95 -15.60 -5.77
N PHE A 1223 -28.01 -14.70 -4.80
CA PHE A 1223 -27.51 -13.33 -4.90
C PHE A 1223 -26.89 -12.88 -3.58
N GLY A 1224 -25.84 -12.08 -3.64
CA GLY A 1224 -25.21 -11.48 -2.46
C GLY A 1224 -24.60 -10.12 -2.75
N VAL A 1225 -24.74 -9.20 -1.80
CA VAL A 1225 -24.07 -7.90 -1.75
C VAL A 1225 -23.32 -7.77 -0.44
N GLY A 1226 -22.02 -7.51 -0.56
CA GLY A 1226 -21.11 -7.27 0.55
C GLY A 1226 -20.32 -5.98 0.35
N PHE A 1227 -19.97 -5.35 1.47
CA PHE A 1227 -19.08 -4.19 1.54
C PHE A 1227 -17.82 -4.60 2.28
N GLY A 1228 -16.65 -4.18 1.78
CA GLY A 1228 -15.35 -4.56 2.35
C GLY A 1228 -14.92 -5.99 1.99
N PHE A 1229 -13.61 -6.19 1.85
CA PHE A 1229 -13.01 -7.46 1.40
C PHE A 1229 -12.73 -8.44 2.52
#